data_AF-A0A933WPX1-F1
#
_entry.id   AF-A0A933WPX1-F1
#
_cell.length_a   1.000
_cell.length_b   1.000
_cell.length_c   1.000
_cell.angle_alpha   90.00
_cell.angle_beta   90.00
_cell.angle_gamma   90.00
#
_symmetry.space_group_name_H-M   'P 1'
#
loop_
_entity.id
_entity.type
_entity.pdbx_description
1 polymer ?
#
loop_
_entity_poly.entity_id
_entity_poly.type
_entity_poly.pdbx_seq_one_letter_code
_entity_poly.pdbx_strand_id
1 'polypeptide(L)'
;MPDSADFVMYWWHLAAQQARAGRLRRFGFITTNSIRQTFNRRVIEGALLPSPSPLPPFSKGGPGGIPTALPPSPAGGGAGGEGATSAKHDAAAPSSGPAGHLPPEGEGRIHLAYAIPDHPWVDSADGAAVRIAMTVGAPGPGEGLLARVTAEREGKGEGLEVDLDERRGVIHADLSAGANVAAAVALRGNGGVSSPGFKLHGAGFIVTPEQAAALLPSPSGGGAGGEGATFAKHAAVAPSSGPSGHLPPEGEGLIRPYRNGRDLTDKPRGVRVIDAWGLSEPDLRQRYPAIWQWLYERVKPERDHNARASYRDNWWLFGEPRRELRAMLAGLPRYIATVETAKHRAFQFLDAAIAPDNMLVCIAVDDAYALGVLSSRIHVTWALATGGTLEDRPRYNKTRCFETFPFPDPGPEQAQRIRALAEELDAHRKRQQAAHPDLTLTGMYNVLEALRAGRALTAKEKILHEQGLVSLLKQIHDDLDAAVLAAYGWDDLLPSPSGGGAGGRDGGFAEHAQRPSSGPGMQAGARPAREGATVRDEQLLHRLAALNTQRAAEEAQGHIRWLRPAFQTPEARSPDAAQRNPGLLLEEGEGEAAALDSGAVAPASRLRPADRQPWPAALPEQVAAVAAVLRVALTPLTESDIAARFAGKGPWKKRLPQLLDTLVALGRARQAGEGFVSANQ
;
A
#
# COMPACT_ATOMS: atom_id res chain seq x y z
N MET A 1 1.46 23.05 -12.66
CA MET A 1 0.89 23.10 -11.30
C MET A 1 -0.36 22.22 -11.29
N PRO A 2 -0.58 21.34 -10.29
CA PRO A 2 -1.82 20.58 -10.18
C PRO A 2 -3.02 21.49 -9.93
N ASP A 3 -4.15 21.27 -10.61
CA ASP A 3 -5.37 22.08 -10.45
C ASP A 3 -5.96 22.05 -9.03
N SER A 4 -5.58 21.03 -8.25
CA SER A 4 -6.01 20.85 -6.86
C SER A 4 -5.13 21.57 -5.83
N ALA A 5 -4.07 22.29 -6.24
CA ALA A 5 -3.16 22.97 -5.32
C ALA A 5 -3.73 24.32 -4.86
N ASP A 6 -3.48 24.68 -3.60
CA ASP A 6 -3.86 25.99 -3.06
C ASP A 6 -3.19 27.11 -3.86
N PHE A 7 -3.88 28.24 -4.02
CA PHE A 7 -3.38 29.37 -4.81
C PHE A 7 -2.01 29.89 -4.30
N VAL A 8 -1.74 29.80 -2.99
CA VAL A 8 -0.45 30.18 -2.40
C VAL A 8 0.73 29.40 -3.00
N MET A 9 0.50 28.16 -3.43
CA MET A 9 1.52 27.30 -4.03
C MET A 9 1.97 27.77 -5.41
N TYR A 10 1.21 28.66 -6.07
CA TYR A 10 1.63 29.31 -7.31
C TYR A 10 2.92 30.11 -7.11
N TRP A 11 2.99 30.93 -6.05
CA TRP A 11 4.17 31.74 -5.74
C TRP A 11 5.36 30.89 -5.34
N TRP A 12 5.11 29.84 -4.56
CA TRP A 12 6.13 28.88 -4.19
C TRP A 12 6.72 28.19 -5.45
N HIS A 13 5.86 27.75 -6.37
CA HIS A 13 6.27 27.13 -7.63
C HIS A 13 7.09 28.09 -8.52
N LEU A 14 6.65 29.33 -8.66
CA LEU A 14 7.36 30.34 -9.45
C LEU A 14 8.74 30.63 -8.86
N ALA A 15 8.83 30.81 -7.54
CA ALA A 15 10.10 31.02 -6.86
C ALA A 15 11.05 29.83 -7.03
N ALA A 16 10.53 28.60 -6.93
CA ALA A 16 11.31 27.40 -7.20
C ALA A 16 11.84 27.36 -8.64
N GLN A 17 11.04 27.76 -9.64
CA GLN A 17 11.51 27.87 -11.02
C GLN A 17 12.63 28.93 -11.18
N GLN A 18 12.49 30.09 -10.55
CA GLN A 18 13.53 31.12 -10.61
C GLN A 18 14.82 30.67 -9.91
N ALA A 19 14.73 29.96 -8.79
CA ALA A 19 15.87 29.37 -8.11
C ALA A 19 16.56 28.30 -8.99
N ARG A 20 15.79 27.41 -9.62
CA ARG A 20 16.31 26.43 -10.59
C ARG A 20 17.02 27.07 -11.77
N ALA A 21 16.51 28.21 -12.24
CA ALA A 21 17.10 28.99 -13.32
C ALA A 21 18.34 29.81 -12.87
N GLY A 22 18.80 29.65 -11.63
CA GLY A 22 19.96 30.37 -11.08
C GLY A 22 19.71 31.85 -10.83
N ARG A 23 18.46 32.32 -10.93
CA ARG A 23 18.09 33.75 -10.75
C ARG A 23 17.89 34.14 -9.29
N LEU A 24 17.70 33.16 -8.40
CA LEU A 24 17.57 33.36 -6.95
C LEU A 24 18.61 32.52 -6.21
N ARG A 25 19.22 33.09 -5.17
CA ARG A 25 20.09 32.35 -4.26
C ARG A 25 19.30 31.47 -3.29
N ARG A 26 18.21 32.00 -2.74
CA ARG A 26 17.23 31.32 -1.88
C ARG A 26 15.89 32.04 -1.97
N PHE A 27 14.81 31.37 -1.59
CA PHE A 27 13.50 31.99 -1.40
C PHE A 27 12.85 31.42 -0.14
N GLY A 28 11.97 32.19 0.51
CA GLY A 28 11.28 31.77 1.72
C GLY A 28 9.79 32.09 1.67
N PHE A 29 8.96 31.19 2.18
CA PHE A 29 7.52 31.38 2.29
C PHE A 29 7.01 30.99 3.68
N ILE A 30 6.11 31.84 4.19
CA ILE A 30 5.20 31.50 5.29
C ILE A 30 3.87 31.11 4.65
N THR A 31 3.38 29.93 4.97
CA THR A 31 2.15 29.36 4.42
C THR A 31 1.30 28.80 5.54
N THR A 32 0.02 28.55 5.27
CA THR A 32 -0.79 27.74 6.18
C THR A 32 -0.25 26.31 6.24
N ASN A 33 -0.60 25.61 7.31
CA ASN A 33 -0.17 24.23 7.51
C ASN A 33 -0.65 23.24 6.41
N SER A 34 -1.55 23.68 5.52
CA SER A 34 -2.03 22.89 4.38
C SER A 34 -0.94 22.58 3.34
N ILE A 35 0.21 23.27 3.36
CA ILE A 35 1.34 22.99 2.46
C ILE A 35 1.81 21.52 2.51
N ARG A 36 1.62 20.85 3.66
CA ARG A 36 1.97 19.44 3.88
C ARG A 36 0.94 18.44 3.36
N GLN A 37 -0.25 18.90 2.99
CA GLN A 37 -1.32 18.04 2.49
C GLN A 37 -0.99 17.52 1.09
N THR A 38 -1.53 16.34 0.75
CA THR A 38 -1.14 15.56 -0.44
C THR A 38 -1.17 16.35 -1.75
N PHE A 39 -2.12 17.27 -1.94
CA PHE A 39 -2.25 18.05 -3.17
C PHE A 39 -1.21 19.19 -3.28
N ASN A 40 -0.95 19.91 -2.19
CA ASN A 40 0.06 20.99 -2.15
C ASN A 40 1.49 20.42 -2.17
N ARG A 41 1.70 19.32 -1.45
CA ARG A 41 2.97 18.60 -1.36
C ARG A 41 3.54 18.26 -2.74
N ARG A 42 2.70 17.88 -3.71
CA ARG A 42 3.10 17.56 -5.09
C ARG A 42 3.85 18.68 -5.80
N VAL A 43 3.55 19.94 -5.44
CA VAL A 43 4.25 21.11 -6.01
C VAL A 43 5.70 21.14 -5.54
N ILE A 44 5.92 20.86 -4.25
CA ILE A 44 7.25 20.79 -3.66
C ILE A 44 7.99 19.55 -4.18
N GLU A 45 7.33 18.38 -4.21
CA GLU A 45 7.92 17.15 -4.76
C GLU A 45 8.43 17.34 -6.19
N GLY A 46 7.61 17.92 -7.06
CA GLY A 46 8.01 18.21 -8.44
C GLY A 46 9.18 19.19 -8.53
N ALA A 47 9.37 20.04 -7.53
CA ALA A 47 10.48 20.99 -7.46
C ALA A 47 11.78 20.36 -6.88
N LEU A 48 11.66 19.37 -5.99
CA LEU A 48 12.78 18.64 -5.42
C LEU A 48 13.36 17.58 -6.40
N LEU A 49 12.54 17.05 -7.31
CA LEU A 49 12.97 16.10 -8.34
C LEU A 49 13.80 16.78 -9.46
N PRO A 50 14.70 16.05 -10.14
CA PRO A 50 15.33 16.52 -11.38
C PRO A 50 14.28 16.94 -12.42
N SER A 51 14.52 18.06 -13.11
CA SER A 51 13.74 18.41 -14.30
C SER A 51 13.91 17.32 -15.36
N PRO A 52 12.83 16.82 -15.99
CA PRO A 52 12.97 16.01 -17.18
C PRO A 52 13.70 16.84 -18.24
N SER A 53 14.73 16.25 -18.86
CA SER A 53 15.45 16.88 -19.95
C SER A 53 14.45 17.37 -21.01
N PRO A 54 14.52 18.62 -21.50
CA PRO A 54 13.65 19.05 -22.57
C PRO A 54 13.97 18.19 -23.79
N LEU A 55 13.03 17.32 -24.17
CA LEU A 55 13.05 16.70 -25.49
C LEU A 55 13.21 17.83 -26.52
N PRO A 56 14.09 17.68 -27.52
CA PRO A 56 14.24 18.71 -28.54
C PRO A 56 12.87 18.98 -29.18
N PRO A 57 12.56 20.25 -29.53
CA PRO A 57 11.27 20.58 -30.10
C PRO A 57 11.04 19.75 -31.36
N PHE A 58 9.90 19.06 -31.41
CA PHE A 58 9.39 18.44 -32.62
C PHE A 58 9.37 19.49 -33.73
N SER A 59 10.32 19.41 -34.67
CA SER A 59 10.23 20.15 -35.91
C SER A 59 9.03 19.60 -36.69
N LYS A 60 8.08 20.49 -37.02
CA LYS A 60 7.02 20.17 -37.97
C LYS A 60 7.68 19.99 -39.36
N GLY A 61 7.95 18.75 -39.74
CA GLY A 61 8.34 18.34 -41.08
C GLY A 61 7.50 17.14 -41.51
N GLY A 62 7.02 17.15 -42.76
CA GLY A 62 6.00 16.25 -43.29
C GLY A 62 6.37 14.75 -43.35
N PRO A 63 5.44 13.90 -43.83
CA PRO A 63 5.53 12.46 -43.71
C PRO A 63 6.50 11.86 -44.73
N GLY A 64 7.44 11.04 -44.27
CA GLY A 64 8.20 10.15 -45.15
C GLY A 64 9.65 9.98 -44.73
N GLY A 65 9.99 8.81 -44.17
CA GLY A 65 11.38 8.41 -43.96
C GLY A 65 11.51 7.40 -42.82
N ILE A 66 11.45 6.11 -43.16
CA ILE A 66 11.85 5.01 -42.27
C ILE A 66 13.39 5.06 -42.15
N PRO A 67 14.00 5.15 -40.97
CA PRO A 67 15.45 4.99 -40.85
C PRO A 67 15.78 3.51 -40.69
N THR A 68 16.42 2.95 -41.70
CA THR A 68 17.12 1.66 -41.65
C THR A 68 18.57 1.92 -41.24
N ALA A 69 19.03 1.36 -40.12
CA ALA A 69 20.46 1.07 -39.91
C ALA A 69 20.66 0.15 -38.69
N LEU A 70 21.18 -1.06 -38.96
CA LEU A 70 21.78 -1.96 -37.98
C LEU A 70 23.07 -1.37 -37.37
N PRO A 71 23.50 -1.84 -36.19
CA PRO A 71 24.83 -1.54 -35.64
C PRO A 71 25.89 -2.50 -36.21
N PRO A 72 27.17 -2.08 -36.39
CA PRO A 72 28.25 -3.01 -36.65
C PRO A 72 28.87 -3.55 -35.35
N SER A 73 29.24 -4.83 -35.38
CA SER A 73 30.03 -5.55 -34.38
C SER A 73 31.55 -5.38 -34.64
N PRO A 74 32.44 -5.65 -33.67
CA PRO A 74 33.85 -5.25 -33.72
C PRO A 74 34.81 -6.39 -34.09
N ALA A 75 35.84 -6.06 -34.88
CA ALA A 75 37.13 -6.75 -35.03
C ALA A 75 37.98 -5.86 -35.97
N GLY A 76 39.30 -5.65 -35.86
CA GLY A 76 40.36 -6.14 -35.02
C GLY A 76 41.69 -5.80 -35.72
N GLY A 77 42.73 -5.43 -34.97
CA GLY A 77 44.14 -5.64 -35.32
C GLY A 77 44.85 -4.69 -36.31
N GLY A 78 46.01 -4.18 -35.89
CA GLY A 78 47.21 -4.19 -36.75
C GLY A 78 47.92 -2.87 -37.06
N ALA A 79 48.89 -2.53 -36.20
CA ALA A 79 50.26 -2.08 -36.48
C ALA A 79 50.59 -0.95 -37.49
N GLY A 80 51.43 -0.01 -37.00
CA GLY A 80 52.59 0.49 -37.75
C GLY A 80 52.70 2.01 -37.92
N GLY A 81 53.85 2.59 -37.53
CA GLY A 81 54.37 3.81 -38.15
C GLY A 81 54.86 4.90 -37.21
N GLU A 82 56.18 4.96 -37.02
CA GLU A 82 56.96 6.01 -36.34
C GLU A 82 56.93 7.37 -37.05
N GLY A 83 57.30 8.45 -36.35
CA GLY A 83 57.74 9.70 -37.00
C GLY A 83 57.69 10.96 -36.13
N ALA A 84 58.81 11.30 -35.50
CA ALA A 84 59.04 12.54 -34.78
C ALA A 84 59.17 13.77 -35.71
N THR A 85 58.84 14.98 -35.24
CA THR A 85 59.74 16.15 -35.06
C THR A 85 59.04 17.53 -35.06
N SER A 86 59.41 18.33 -34.05
CA SER A 86 59.78 19.77 -34.08
C SER A 86 58.81 20.87 -34.58
N ALA A 87 58.29 21.61 -33.60
CA ALA A 87 58.25 23.08 -33.41
C ALA A 87 58.19 24.06 -34.62
N LYS A 88 57.19 24.97 -34.59
CA LYS A 88 57.41 26.44 -34.52
C LYS A 88 56.10 27.23 -34.30
N HIS A 89 56.29 28.40 -33.68
CA HIS A 89 55.37 29.45 -33.28
C HIS A 89 54.35 29.89 -34.34
N ASP A 90 53.13 30.25 -33.91
CA ASP A 90 52.58 31.60 -34.12
C ASP A 90 51.37 31.87 -33.21
N ALA A 91 51.28 33.11 -32.75
CA ALA A 91 50.26 33.62 -31.83
C ALA A 91 49.06 34.22 -32.60
N ALA A 92 47.83 33.86 -32.22
CA ALA A 92 46.63 34.67 -32.45
C ALA A 92 45.49 34.27 -31.49
N ALA A 93 44.70 35.28 -31.08
CA ALA A 93 43.72 35.34 -29.99
C ALA A 93 42.44 34.46 -30.19
N PRO A 94 41.55 34.34 -29.18
CA PRO A 94 40.70 33.16 -29.00
C PRO A 94 39.35 33.26 -29.72
N SER A 95 38.96 32.20 -30.42
CA SER A 95 37.56 31.99 -30.84
C SER A 95 36.91 30.93 -29.95
N SER A 96 35.95 31.38 -29.15
CA SER A 96 35.01 30.58 -28.38
C SER A 96 34.20 29.63 -29.27
N GLY A 97 34.43 28.33 -29.15
CA GLY A 97 33.47 27.28 -29.53
C GLY A 97 33.11 26.50 -28.26
N PRO A 98 31.82 26.20 -27.98
CA PRO A 98 31.48 25.45 -26.79
C PRO A 98 31.86 23.99 -27.04
N ALA A 99 32.90 23.54 -26.35
CA ALA A 99 33.15 22.13 -26.14
C ALA A 99 31.92 21.52 -25.46
N GLY A 100 31.45 20.40 -25.99
CA GLY A 100 30.42 19.58 -25.36
C GLY A 100 30.89 19.05 -24.02
N HIS A 101 30.61 19.80 -22.96
CA HIS A 101 30.60 19.29 -21.60
C HIS A 101 29.20 18.72 -21.37
N LEU A 102 29.11 17.43 -21.02
CA LEU A 102 27.92 16.96 -20.32
C LEU A 102 27.77 17.86 -19.08
N PRO A 103 26.57 18.41 -18.80
CA PRO A 103 26.38 19.19 -17.58
C PRO A 103 26.62 18.28 -16.36
N PRO A 104 27.29 18.80 -15.30
CA PRO A 104 27.49 18.05 -14.07
C PRO A 104 26.14 17.65 -13.46
N GLU A 105 26.09 16.49 -12.83
CA GLU A 105 24.90 15.96 -12.16
C GLU A 105 24.37 16.96 -11.11
N GLY A 106 23.35 17.75 -11.45
CA GLY A 106 22.78 18.74 -10.51
C GLY A 106 22.01 19.90 -11.12
N GLU A 107 22.13 20.16 -12.42
CA GLU A 107 21.45 21.30 -13.04
C GLU A 107 19.91 21.13 -13.01
N GLY A 108 19.24 22.08 -12.34
CA GLY A 108 17.78 22.20 -12.32
C GLY A 108 17.05 21.62 -11.09
N ARG A 109 17.75 21.21 -10.03
CA ARG A 109 17.13 20.80 -8.75
C ARG A 109 17.10 21.93 -7.72
N ILE A 110 16.17 21.88 -6.78
CA ILE A 110 16.20 22.67 -5.54
C ILE A 110 16.15 21.73 -4.34
N HIS A 111 16.66 22.18 -3.20
CA HIS A 111 16.45 21.55 -1.89
C HIS A 111 15.78 22.54 -0.93
N LEU A 112 15.16 22.03 0.12
CA LEU A 112 14.68 22.83 1.23
C LEU A 112 15.83 23.05 2.21
N ALA A 113 16.33 24.29 2.30
CA ALA A 113 17.43 24.68 3.18
C ALA A 113 17.00 24.96 4.63
N TYR A 114 15.72 25.28 4.85
CA TYR A 114 15.13 25.44 6.18
C TYR A 114 13.64 25.11 6.14
N ALA A 115 13.11 24.52 7.20
CA ALA A 115 11.66 24.40 7.36
C ALA A 115 11.23 24.40 8.83
N ILE A 116 10.07 25.00 9.10
CA ILE A 116 9.27 24.76 10.31
C ILE A 116 7.92 24.22 9.86
N PRO A 117 7.58 22.95 10.12
CA PRO A 117 6.35 22.34 9.60
C PRO A 117 5.09 22.89 10.24
N ASP A 118 5.19 23.37 11.48
CA ASP A 118 4.05 23.70 12.32
C ASP A 118 4.50 24.69 13.41
N HIS A 119 4.18 25.97 13.24
CA HIS A 119 4.52 27.05 14.16
C HIS A 119 3.23 27.78 14.59
N PRO A 120 3.06 28.12 15.89
CA PRO A 120 1.96 28.96 16.32
C PRO A 120 2.12 30.39 15.79
N TRP A 121 1.07 30.97 15.22
CA TRP A 121 1.03 32.37 14.84
C TRP A 121 -0.19 33.02 15.48
N VAL A 122 0.04 34.03 16.31
CA VAL A 122 -1.00 34.75 17.04
C VAL A 122 -0.74 36.24 16.86
N ASP A 123 -1.75 36.96 16.36
CA ASP A 123 -1.65 38.38 15.97
C ASP A 123 -1.88 39.33 17.17
N SER A 124 -2.42 38.84 18.29
CA SER A 124 -2.61 39.56 19.57
C SER A 124 -3.28 38.64 20.62
N ALA A 125 -3.40 39.08 21.87
CA ALA A 125 -3.98 38.30 22.98
C ALA A 125 -5.40 37.72 22.70
N ASP A 126 -6.16 38.30 21.77
CA ASP A 126 -7.50 37.85 21.35
C ASP A 126 -7.54 37.35 19.88
N GLY A 127 -6.38 37.20 19.22
CA GLY A 127 -6.28 36.81 17.82
C GLY A 127 -6.55 35.33 17.58
N ALA A 128 -7.07 34.97 16.39
CA ALA A 128 -7.26 33.59 16.00
C ALA A 128 -5.92 32.83 16.02
N ALA A 129 -5.84 31.74 16.78
CA ALA A 129 -4.66 30.88 16.82
C ALA A 129 -4.49 30.13 15.50
N VAL A 130 -3.62 30.61 14.61
CA VAL A 130 -3.35 29.98 13.31
C VAL A 130 -2.06 29.18 13.38
N ARG A 131 -2.05 28.00 12.74
CA ARG A 131 -0.85 27.20 12.55
C ARG A 131 -0.28 27.42 11.16
N ILE A 132 0.97 27.85 11.11
CA ILE A 132 1.68 28.13 9.86
C ILE A 132 2.84 27.15 9.65
N ALA A 133 3.31 27.07 8.42
CA ALA A 133 4.53 26.39 8.03
C ALA A 133 5.46 27.41 7.36
N MET A 134 6.74 27.35 7.73
CA MET A 134 7.79 28.18 7.15
C MET A 134 8.71 27.30 6.31
N THR A 135 9.08 27.74 5.11
CA THR A 135 9.99 26.99 4.22
C THR A 135 10.99 27.93 3.58
N VAL A 136 12.22 27.45 3.36
CA VAL A 136 13.25 28.12 2.58
C VAL A 136 13.78 27.15 1.52
N GLY A 137 13.65 27.51 0.25
CA GLY A 137 14.21 26.75 -0.87
C GLY A 137 15.55 27.35 -1.34
N ALA A 138 16.47 26.48 -1.77
CA ALA A 138 17.77 26.84 -2.33
C ALA A 138 18.09 25.99 -3.58
N PRO A 139 18.84 26.52 -4.56
CA PRO A 139 19.22 25.78 -5.76
C PRO A 139 20.20 24.65 -5.45
N GLY A 140 20.19 23.63 -6.30
CA GLY A 140 21.04 22.45 -6.20
C GLY A 140 20.57 21.41 -5.18
N PRO A 141 21.24 20.26 -5.12
CA PRO A 141 21.07 19.31 -4.01
C PRO A 141 21.64 19.90 -2.72
N GLY A 142 21.09 19.52 -1.57
CA GLY A 142 21.60 19.97 -0.27
C GLY A 142 20.75 19.49 0.89
N GLU A 143 21.34 19.58 2.08
CA GLU A 143 20.63 19.39 3.34
C GLU A 143 20.05 20.72 3.83
N GLY A 144 18.96 20.63 4.59
CA GLY A 144 18.36 21.75 5.28
C GLY A 144 18.35 21.57 6.78
N LEU A 145 17.97 22.64 7.47
CA LEU A 145 17.71 22.64 8.91
C LEU A 145 16.19 22.62 9.14
N LEU A 146 15.69 21.52 9.68
CA LEU A 146 14.30 21.37 10.11
C LEU A 146 14.19 21.76 11.59
N ALA A 147 13.38 22.76 11.91
CA ALA A 147 13.05 23.11 13.28
C ALA A 147 11.62 22.66 13.61
N ARG A 148 11.43 21.96 14.74
CA ARG A 148 10.11 21.61 15.26
C ARG A 148 9.86 22.31 16.57
N VAL A 149 8.68 22.91 16.72
CA VAL A 149 8.22 23.43 18.00
C VAL A 149 7.99 22.28 18.98
N THR A 150 8.69 22.27 20.10
CA THR A 150 8.59 21.25 21.16
C THR A 150 7.86 21.75 22.41
N ALA A 151 7.92 23.06 22.67
CA ALA A 151 7.17 23.72 23.72
C ALA A 151 6.72 25.11 23.27
N GLU A 152 5.59 25.55 23.79
CA GLU A 152 4.99 26.87 23.53
C GLU A 152 4.73 27.53 24.89
N ARG A 153 5.15 28.78 25.05
CA ARG A 153 5.02 29.56 26.29
C ARG A 153 4.49 30.95 25.99
N GLU A 154 3.69 31.48 26.89
CA GLU A 154 3.32 32.90 26.85
C GLU A 154 4.58 33.75 27.08
N GLY A 155 4.97 34.49 26.04
CA GLY A 155 6.11 35.39 26.07
C GLY A 155 5.75 36.76 26.62
N LYS A 156 6.76 37.58 26.89
CA LYS A 156 6.58 39.00 27.29
C LYS A 156 6.39 39.95 26.09
N GLY A 157 6.41 39.44 24.86
CA GLY A 157 6.30 40.21 23.61
C GLY A 157 5.05 39.87 22.80
N GLU A 158 5.03 40.27 21.52
CA GLU A 158 3.97 39.89 20.56
C GLU A 158 4.16 38.42 20.14
N GLY A 159 3.25 37.55 20.57
CA GLY A 159 3.19 36.13 20.19
C GLY A 159 3.66 35.14 21.28
N LEU A 160 3.61 33.85 20.94
CA LEU A 160 4.09 32.76 21.80
C LEU A 160 5.59 32.56 21.63
N GLU A 161 6.32 32.43 22.73
CA GLU A 161 7.69 31.93 22.73
C GLU A 161 7.67 30.41 22.46
N VAL A 162 8.60 29.95 21.62
CA VAL A 162 8.68 28.53 21.25
C VAL A 162 10.08 27.97 21.49
N ASP A 163 10.14 26.74 21.99
CA ASP A 163 11.37 25.94 21.94
C ASP A 163 11.42 25.18 20.63
N LEU A 164 12.59 25.14 20.00
CA LEU A 164 12.82 24.43 18.75
C LEU A 164 13.77 23.25 18.95
N ASP A 165 13.34 22.06 18.53
CA ASP A 165 14.24 20.94 18.24
C ASP A 165 14.71 21.08 16.79
N GLU A 166 16.01 21.26 16.60
CA GLU A 166 16.64 21.49 15.30
C GLU A 166 17.35 20.24 14.79
N ARG A 167 17.10 19.89 13.52
CA ARG A 167 17.72 18.74 12.86
C ARG A 167 18.24 19.10 11.48
N ARG A 168 19.49 18.73 11.18
CA ARG A 168 20.04 18.84 9.82
C ARG A 168 19.80 17.55 9.04
N GLY A 169 19.46 17.69 7.77
CA GLY A 169 19.33 16.57 6.83
C GLY A 169 18.53 16.96 5.60
N VAL A 170 18.33 16.02 4.69
CA VAL A 170 17.46 16.24 3.52
C VAL A 170 16.01 16.41 4.01
N ILE A 171 15.45 17.60 3.74
CA ILE A 171 14.05 17.91 4.05
C ILE A 171 13.17 17.55 2.85
N HIS A 172 12.17 16.71 3.08
CA HIS A 172 11.23 16.25 2.07
C HIS A 172 10.06 17.21 1.90
N ALA A 173 9.26 16.97 0.86
CA ALA A 173 8.12 17.81 0.51
C ALA A 173 7.00 17.86 1.58
N ASP A 174 6.94 16.90 2.50
CA ASP A 174 6.05 16.94 3.67
C ASP A 174 6.62 17.70 4.87
N LEU A 175 7.77 18.35 4.68
CA LEU A 175 8.51 19.05 5.71
C LEU A 175 8.93 18.12 6.86
N SER A 176 9.12 16.84 6.55
CA SER A 176 9.90 15.94 7.41
C SER A 176 11.36 15.96 6.99
N ALA A 177 12.25 15.82 7.96
CA ALA A 177 13.66 15.52 7.75
C ALA A 177 13.87 14.07 8.19
N GLY A 178 14.69 13.33 7.47
CA GLY A 178 14.93 11.91 7.69
C GLY A 178 14.83 11.11 6.39
N ALA A 179 14.45 9.84 6.47
CA ALA A 179 14.28 9.00 5.30
C ALA A 179 13.02 9.36 4.47
N ASN A 180 13.12 9.46 3.13
CA ASN A 180 11.95 9.67 2.27
C ASN A 180 11.15 8.37 2.06
N VAL A 181 10.59 7.83 3.14
CA VAL A 181 9.79 6.60 3.07
C VAL A 181 8.51 6.76 2.24
N ALA A 182 8.09 8.00 1.98
CA ALA A 182 6.94 8.32 1.14
C ALA A 182 7.23 8.13 -0.36
N ALA A 183 8.49 8.22 -0.80
CA ALA A 183 8.90 7.97 -2.18
C ALA A 183 9.12 6.47 -2.47
N ALA A 184 9.02 5.60 -1.46
CA ALA A 184 9.19 4.17 -1.64
C ALA A 184 8.14 3.61 -2.59
N VAL A 185 8.58 2.85 -3.58
CA VAL A 185 7.72 2.27 -4.63
C VAL A 185 7.41 0.81 -4.33
N ALA A 186 6.30 0.32 -4.87
CA ALA A 186 5.96 -1.10 -4.75
C ALA A 186 6.98 -1.95 -5.53
N LEU A 187 7.49 -2.98 -4.87
CA LEU A 187 8.42 -3.95 -5.43
C LEU A 187 7.64 -5.14 -5.99
N ARG A 188 7.96 -5.54 -7.22
CA ARG A 188 7.38 -6.71 -7.89
C ARG A 188 7.56 -7.97 -7.05
N GLY A 189 8.71 -8.13 -6.40
CA GLY A 189 9.00 -9.27 -5.51
C GLY A 189 7.95 -9.48 -4.41
N ASN A 190 7.29 -8.41 -3.96
CA ASN A 190 6.24 -8.43 -2.94
C ASN A 190 4.83 -8.37 -3.55
N GLY A 191 4.71 -8.12 -4.85
CA GLY A 191 3.45 -7.94 -5.55
C GLY A 191 2.66 -9.25 -5.69
N GLY A 192 1.34 -9.17 -5.61
CA GLY A 192 0.46 -10.32 -5.87
C GLY A 192 0.51 -11.43 -4.83
N VAL A 193 1.08 -11.20 -3.64
CA VAL A 193 1.06 -12.16 -2.52
C VAL A 193 0.47 -11.56 -1.24
N SER A 194 -0.19 -10.40 -1.30
CA SER A 194 -0.89 -9.83 -0.17
C SER A 194 -2.29 -9.30 -0.52
N SER A 195 -3.26 -9.56 0.35
CA SER A 195 -4.66 -9.13 0.18
C SER A 195 -5.34 -8.96 1.54
N PRO A 196 -6.31 -8.04 1.69
CA PRO A 196 -7.25 -8.10 2.80
C PRO A 196 -8.07 -9.40 2.74
N GLY A 197 -8.62 -9.83 3.89
CA GLY A 197 -9.53 -10.96 3.97
C GLY A 197 -10.91 -10.74 3.33
N PHE A 198 -11.81 -11.70 3.55
CA PHE A 198 -13.15 -11.75 2.98
C PHE A 198 -14.09 -10.71 3.61
N LYS A 199 -14.89 -10.01 2.80
CA LYS A 199 -16.00 -9.18 3.30
C LYS A 199 -17.31 -9.95 3.13
N LEU A 200 -17.86 -10.41 4.25
CA LEU A 200 -19.06 -11.25 4.22
C LEU A 200 -20.30 -10.48 3.77
N HIS A 201 -20.51 -9.26 4.28
CA HIS A 201 -21.72 -8.45 4.05
C HIS A 201 -23.02 -9.20 4.42
N GLY A 202 -23.06 -9.77 5.61
CA GLY A 202 -24.23 -10.41 6.20
C GLY A 202 -23.81 -11.29 7.37
N ALA A 203 -24.41 -11.09 8.54
CA ALA A 203 -24.03 -11.86 9.74
C ALA A 203 -24.43 -13.34 9.63
N GLY A 204 -25.45 -13.66 8.81
CA GLY A 204 -25.93 -15.02 8.59
C GLY A 204 -24.91 -15.98 7.97
N PHE A 205 -23.79 -15.51 7.44
CA PHE A 205 -22.69 -16.38 7.00
C PHE A 205 -21.89 -16.96 8.17
N ILE A 206 -21.90 -16.31 9.34
CA ILE A 206 -21.15 -16.74 10.52
C ILE A 206 -22.03 -17.67 11.34
N VAL A 207 -21.48 -18.83 11.71
CA VAL A 207 -22.16 -19.87 12.47
C VAL A 207 -21.33 -20.33 13.65
N THR A 208 -22.00 -20.75 14.73
CA THR A 208 -21.33 -21.44 15.84
C THR A 208 -20.93 -22.86 15.42
N PRO A 209 -20.01 -23.54 16.15
CA PRO A 209 -19.68 -24.93 15.89
C PRO A 209 -20.91 -25.87 15.86
N GLU A 210 -21.87 -25.64 16.76
CA GLU A 210 -23.10 -26.44 16.89
C GLU A 210 -24.02 -26.21 15.69
N GLN A 211 -24.19 -24.96 15.27
CA GLN A 211 -24.95 -24.62 14.07
C GLN A 211 -24.30 -25.20 12.82
N ALA A 212 -22.97 -25.12 12.70
CA ALA A 212 -22.24 -25.74 11.60
C ALA A 212 -22.46 -27.25 11.52
N ALA A 213 -22.45 -27.94 12.67
CA ALA A 213 -22.69 -29.38 12.73
C ALA A 213 -24.13 -29.75 12.32
N ALA A 214 -25.12 -28.92 12.67
CA ALA A 214 -26.51 -29.13 12.28
C ALA A 214 -26.78 -28.86 10.78
N LEU A 215 -25.96 -28.02 10.14
CA LEU A 215 -26.12 -27.63 8.73
C LEU A 215 -25.43 -28.59 7.75
N LEU A 216 -24.43 -29.34 8.20
CA LEU A 216 -23.79 -30.36 7.38
C LEU A 216 -24.64 -31.64 7.39
N PRO A 217 -24.85 -32.30 6.24
CA PRO A 217 -25.53 -33.59 6.22
C PRO A 217 -24.81 -34.56 7.15
N SER A 218 -25.56 -35.26 8.01
CA SER A 218 -24.97 -36.35 8.80
C SER A 218 -24.27 -37.32 7.84
N PRO A 219 -23.03 -37.77 8.12
CA PRO A 219 -22.42 -38.80 7.31
C PRO A 219 -23.40 -39.96 7.29
N SER A 220 -23.88 -40.31 6.11
CA SER A 220 -24.90 -41.33 5.91
C SER A 220 -24.49 -42.56 6.71
N GLY A 221 -25.21 -42.80 7.82
CA GLY A 221 -25.05 -43.99 8.62
C GLY A 221 -25.22 -45.20 7.72
N GLY A 222 -24.28 -46.14 7.81
CA GLY A 222 -24.45 -47.47 7.26
C GLY A 222 -25.73 -48.07 7.83
N GLY A 223 -26.80 -48.02 7.05
CA GLY A 223 -28.01 -48.77 7.28
C GLY A 223 -27.73 -50.22 6.93
N ALA A 224 -27.47 -51.03 7.95
CA ALA A 224 -27.62 -52.47 7.85
C ALA A 224 -29.11 -52.79 7.63
N GLY A 225 -29.41 -53.52 6.55
CA GLY A 225 -30.66 -54.28 6.38
C GLY A 225 -31.64 -53.72 5.34
N GLY A 226 -31.77 -54.41 4.20
CA GLY A 226 -32.88 -54.23 3.27
C GLY A 226 -32.50 -54.49 1.81
N GLU A 227 -32.76 -55.71 1.36
CA GLU A 227 -32.41 -56.27 0.05
C GLU A 227 -32.91 -55.48 -1.18
N GLY A 228 -32.05 -55.44 -2.21
CA GLY A 228 -32.47 -55.69 -3.59
C GLY A 228 -33.32 -54.63 -4.30
N ALA A 229 -32.69 -53.54 -4.78
CA ALA A 229 -33.12 -52.90 -6.02
C ALA A 229 -31.94 -52.25 -6.73
N THR A 230 -31.41 -52.97 -7.70
CA THR A 230 -30.51 -52.46 -8.74
C THR A 230 -31.11 -51.25 -9.44
N PHE A 231 -30.55 -50.06 -9.23
CA PHE A 231 -30.63 -48.98 -10.23
C PHE A 231 -29.24 -48.77 -10.82
N ALA A 232 -29.19 -49.13 -12.10
CA ALA A 232 -28.02 -49.17 -12.94
C ALA A 232 -27.45 -47.79 -13.22
N LYS A 233 -26.12 -47.79 -13.33
CA LYS A 233 -25.27 -46.88 -14.10
C LYS A 233 -25.96 -46.37 -15.39
N HIS A 234 -26.46 -45.14 -15.40
CA HIS A 234 -26.67 -44.25 -16.55
C HIS A 234 -26.84 -42.83 -15.96
N ALA A 235 -26.22 -41.76 -16.40
CA ALA A 235 -25.20 -41.52 -17.39
C ALA A 235 -24.34 -40.38 -16.84
N ALA A 236 -23.05 -40.40 -17.15
CA ALA A 236 -22.21 -39.21 -17.07
C ALA A 236 -22.81 -38.14 -17.99
N VAL A 237 -23.63 -37.25 -17.43
CA VAL A 237 -23.89 -35.96 -18.06
C VAL A 237 -22.62 -35.16 -17.79
N ALA A 238 -21.82 -34.98 -18.83
CA ALA A 238 -20.68 -34.08 -18.80
C ALA A 238 -21.15 -32.74 -18.20
N PRO A 239 -20.43 -32.18 -17.20
CA PRO A 239 -20.73 -30.82 -16.77
C PRO A 239 -20.56 -29.93 -17.99
N SER A 240 -21.63 -29.23 -18.37
CA SER A 240 -21.57 -28.20 -19.40
C SER A 240 -20.43 -27.26 -19.03
N SER A 241 -19.44 -27.21 -19.91
CA SER A 241 -18.25 -26.37 -19.85
C SER A 241 -18.63 -24.90 -19.62
N GLY A 242 -18.60 -24.47 -18.36
CA GLY A 242 -18.45 -23.08 -17.96
C GLY A 242 -16.98 -22.78 -17.68
N PRO A 243 -16.48 -21.55 -17.92
CA PRO A 243 -15.07 -21.24 -17.78
C PRO A 243 -14.78 -20.97 -16.30
N SER A 244 -14.45 -21.99 -15.52
CA SER A 244 -13.80 -21.85 -14.21
C SER A 244 -13.28 -23.19 -13.73
N GLY A 245 -11.96 -23.37 -13.76
CA GLY A 245 -11.24 -24.58 -13.32
C GLY A 245 -11.19 -24.82 -11.80
N HIS A 246 -12.22 -24.45 -11.04
CA HIS A 246 -12.30 -24.76 -9.61
C HIS A 246 -13.34 -25.84 -9.36
N LEU A 247 -12.91 -27.01 -8.88
CA LEU A 247 -13.82 -27.99 -8.30
C LEU A 247 -14.60 -27.33 -7.14
N PRO A 248 -15.93 -27.50 -7.06
CA PRO A 248 -16.71 -26.97 -5.96
C PRO A 248 -16.27 -27.61 -4.63
N PRO A 249 -16.26 -26.87 -3.51
CA PRO A 249 -15.91 -27.44 -2.21
C PRO A 249 -16.88 -28.57 -1.83
N GLU A 250 -16.33 -29.73 -1.47
CA GLU A 250 -17.09 -30.86 -0.90
C GLU A 250 -17.27 -30.65 0.60
N GLY A 251 -18.50 -30.82 1.11
CA GLY A 251 -18.84 -30.94 2.55
C GLY A 251 -18.11 -30.00 3.50
N GLU A 252 -16.96 -30.44 4.03
CA GLU A 252 -16.11 -29.71 4.98
C GLU A 252 -15.53 -28.40 4.41
N GLY A 253 -15.31 -28.30 3.11
CA GLY A 253 -14.81 -27.08 2.46
C GLY A 253 -15.83 -25.93 2.45
N LEU A 254 -17.12 -26.24 2.64
CA LEU A 254 -18.22 -25.27 2.63
C LEU A 254 -18.37 -24.53 3.96
N ILE A 255 -17.90 -25.10 5.08
CA ILE A 255 -17.92 -24.44 6.39
C ILE A 255 -16.51 -24.40 6.97
N ARG A 256 -15.92 -23.21 7.03
CA ARG A 256 -14.51 -23.02 7.38
C ARG A 256 -14.34 -22.34 8.73
N PRO A 257 -13.30 -22.66 9.53
CA PRO A 257 -12.96 -21.86 10.70
C PRO A 257 -12.81 -20.38 10.31
N TYR A 258 -13.38 -19.46 11.08
CA TYR A 258 -13.34 -18.04 10.78
C TYR A 258 -12.59 -17.27 11.86
N ARG A 259 -11.76 -16.31 11.46
CA ARG A 259 -10.99 -15.47 12.38
C ARG A 259 -11.04 -14.01 11.95
N ASN A 260 -11.32 -13.13 12.90
CA ASN A 260 -11.16 -11.69 12.75
C ASN A 260 -10.01 -11.14 13.60
N GLY A 261 -9.82 -9.81 13.57
CA GLY A 261 -8.77 -9.16 14.34
C GLY A 261 -8.79 -9.48 15.84
N ARG A 262 -9.99 -9.51 16.45
CA ARG A 262 -10.14 -9.85 17.86
C ARG A 262 -9.71 -11.30 18.12
N ASP A 263 -10.11 -12.22 17.25
CA ASP A 263 -9.74 -13.64 17.39
C ASP A 263 -8.23 -13.90 17.24
N LEU A 264 -7.46 -12.98 16.65
CA LEU A 264 -5.99 -13.07 16.58
C LEU A 264 -5.32 -12.45 17.81
N THR A 265 -5.88 -11.36 18.33
CA THR A 265 -5.26 -10.60 19.43
C THR A 265 -5.70 -11.05 20.83
N ASP A 266 -6.81 -11.76 20.91
CA ASP A 266 -7.54 -12.17 22.12
C ASP A 266 -7.97 -13.64 22.00
N LYS A 267 -8.78 -14.14 22.94
CA LYS A 267 -9.36 -15.47 22.90
C LYS A 267 -10.23 -15.63 21.64
N PRO A 268 -9.92 -16.60 20.74
CA PRO A 268 -10.73 -16.85 19.56
C PRO A 268 -12.15 -17.28 19.92
N ARG A 269 -13.14 -16.72 19.24
CA ARG A 269 -14.56 -17.08 19.46
C ARG A 269 -14.92 -18.50 19.03
N GLY A 270 -14.07 -19.17 18.25
CA GLY A 270 -14.34 -20.51 17.74
C GLY A 270 -15.41 -20.59 16.64
N VAL A 271 -15.89 -19.46 16.13
CA VAL A 271 -16.90 -19.40 15.07
C VAL A 271 -16.38 -19.92 13.73
N ARG A 272 -17.31 -20.31 12.86
CA ARG A 272 -17.07 -20.77 11.49
C ARG A 272 -17.84 -19.89 10.50
N VAL A 273 -17.52 -20.00 9.21
CA VAL A 273 -18.18 -19.26 8.13
C VAL A 273 -18.62 -20.22 7.02
N ILE A 274 -19.80 -19.98 6.46
CA ILE A 274 -20.33 -20.68 5.29
C ILE A 274 -19.75 -20.04 4.02
N ASP A 275 -18.90 -20.75 3.29
CA ASP A 275 -18.20 -20.29 2.09
C ASP A 275 -18.71 -20.99 0.83
N ALA A 276 -19.84 -20.54 0.29
CA ALA A 276 -20.48 -21.12 -0.91
C ALA A 276 -19.79 -20.74 -2.23
N TRP A 277 -18.53 -20.31 -2.20
CA TRP A 277 -17.77 -19.95 -3.39
C TRP A 277 -17.68 -21.13 -4.37
N GLY A 278 -17.93 -20.85 -5.65
CA GLY A 278 -17.93 -21.86 -6.71
C GLY A 278 -19.23 -22.64 -6.89
N LEU A 279 -20.27 -22.35 -6.09
CA LEU A 279 -21.61 -22.91 -6.27
C LEU A 279 -22.57 -21.87 -6.87
N SER A 280 -23.37 -22.31 -7.85
CA SER A 280 -24.57 -21.57 -8.24
C SER A 280 -25.65 -21.70 -7.16
N GLU A 281 -26.62 -20.78 -7.11
CA GLU A 281 -27.75 -20.91 -6.19
C GLU A 281 -28.54 -22.21 -6.38
N PRO A 282 -28.86 -22.64 -7.62
CA PRO A 282 -29.50 -23.93 -7.84
C PRO A 282 -28.68 -25.11 -7.30
N ASP A 283 -27.36 -25.12 -7.51
CA ASP A 283 -26.49 -26.18 -7.00
C ASP A 283 -26.46 -26.20 -5.47
N LEU A 284 -26.37 -25.02 -4.85
CA LEU A 284 -26.39 -24.87 -3.39
C LEU A 284 -27.71 -25.40 -2.83
N ARG A 285 -28.83 -25.05 -3.47
CA ARG A 285 -30.17 -25.52 -3.09
C ARG A 285 -30.32 -27.03 -3.22
N GLN A 286 -29.83 -27.61 -4.31
CA GLN A 286 -29.98 -29.04 -4.59
C GLN A 286 -29.06 -29.89 -3.70
N ARG A 287 -27.80 -29.49 -3.53
CA ARG A 287 -26.77 -30.27 -2.83
C ARG A 287 -26.72 -30.01 -1.34
N TYR A 288 -27.04 -28.80 -0.91
CA TYR A 288 -26.93 -28.36 0.49
C TYR A 288 -28.19 -27.58 0.94
N PRO A 289 -29.39 -28.20 0.90
CA PRO A 289 -30.66 -27.51 1.13
C PRO A 289 -30.76 -26.85 2.51
N ALA A 290 -30.15 -27.43 3.56
CA ALA A 290 -30.13 -26.84 4.89
C ALA A 290 -29.32 -25.53 4.95
N ILE A 291 -28.16 -25.49 4.27
CA ILE A 291 -27.33 -24.29 4.15
C ILE A 291 -28.02 -23.24 3.28
N TRP A 292 -28.64 -23.67 2.18
CA TRP A 292 -29.44 -22.79 1.35
C TRP A 292 -30.55 -22.12 2.16
N GLN A 293 -31.35 -22.91 2.90
CA GLN A 293 -32.44 -22.40 3.75
C GLN A 293 -31.91 -21.42 4.80
N TRP A 294 -30.79 -21.76 5.45
CA TRP A 294 -30.15 -20.91 6.44
C TRP A 294 -29.79 -19.53 5.90
N LEU A 295 -29.10 -19.49 4.75
CA LEU A 295 -28.70 -18.24 4.11
C LEU A 295 -29.91 -17.50 3.53
N TYR A 296 -30.90 -18.21 3.00
CA TYR A 296 -32.13 -17.62 2.47
C TYR A 296 -32.92 -16.89 3.56
N GLU A 297 -32.99 -17.44 4.77
CA GLU A 297 -33.72 -16.81 5.89
C GLU A 297 -32.93 -15.67 6.56
N ARG A 298 -31.59 -15.74 6.57
CA ARG A 298 -30.75 -14.86 7.41
C ARG A 298 -29.91 -13.84 6.64
N VAL A 299 -29.60 -14.12 5.37
CA VAL A 299 -28.75 -13.26 4.54
C VAL A 299 -29.59 -12.59 3.45
N LYS A 300 -30.43 -13.34 2.73
CA LYS A 300 -31.19 -12.80 1.61
C LYS A 300 -32.06 -11.58 1.97
N PRO A 301 -32.78 -11.53 3.11
CA PRO A 301 -33.61 -10.36 3.43
C PRO A 301 -32.80 -9.08 3.61
N GLU A 302 -31.60 -9.17 4.21
CA GLU A 302 -30.67 -8.04 4.31
C GLU A 302 -30.12 -7.66 2.92
N ARG A 303 -29.76 -8.67 2.11
CA ARG A 303 -29.22 -8.47 0.77
C ARG A 303 -30.19 -7.80 -0.16
N ASP A 304 -31.47 -8.17 -0.16
CA ASP A 304 -32.51 -7.63 -1.06
C ASP A 304 -32.61 -6.08 -0.98
N HIS A 305 -32.29 -5.49 0.18
CA HIS A 305 -32.29 -4.04 0.39
C HIS A 305 -30.96 -3.34 0.02
N ASN A 306 -29.93 -4.09 -0.37
CA ASN A 306 -28.62 -3.54 -0.68
C ASN A 306 -28.65 -2.78 -2.01
N ALA A 307 -28.05 -1.59 -2.08
CA ALA A 307 -28.00 -0.80 -3.32
C ALA A 307 -27.27 -1.51 -4.48
N ARG A 308 -26.31 -2.41 -4.17
CA ARG A 308 -25.51 -3.10 -5.18
C ARG A 308 -26.23 -4.34 -5.74
N ALA A 309 -26.56 -4.33 -7.03
CA ALA A 309 -27.25 -5.45 -7.69
C ALA A 309 -26.50 -6.79 -7.51
N SER A 310 -25.18 -6.81 -7.71
CA SER A 310 -24.38 -8.02 -7.54
C SER A 310 -24.51 -8.68 -6.16
N TYR A 311 -24.77 -7.90 -5.11
CA TYR A 311 -24.96 -8.39 -3.75
C TYR A 311 -26.37 -8.96 -3.52
N ARG A 312 -27.37 -8.40 -4.21
CA ARG A 312 -28.75 -8.89 -4.19
C ARG A 312 -28.85 -10.19 -4.99
N ASP A 313 -28.30 -10.16 -6.18
CA ASP A 313 -28.43 -11.24 -7.17
C ASP A 313 -27.58 -12.45 -6.79
N ASN A 314 -26.45 -12.26 -6.09
CA ASN A 314 -25.58 -13.33 -5.57
C ASN A 314 -25.57 -13.39 -4.04
N TRP A 315 -26.75 -13.30 -3.43
CA TRP A 315 -26.92 -13.19 -1.98
C TRP A 315 -26.28 -14.32 -1.16
N TRP A 316 -26.09 -15.51 -1.75
CA TRP A 316 -25.45 -16.67 -1.11
C TRP A 316 -23.92 -16.61 -1.11
N LEU A 317 -23.32 -15.64 -1.80
CA LEU A 317 -21.87 -15.42 -1.82
C LEU A 317 -21.48 -14.26 -0.90
N PHE A 318 -20.22 -14.25 -0.46
CA PHE A 318 -19.66 -13.10 0.25
C PHE A 318 -19.73 -11.85 -0.63
N GLY A 319 -19.95 -10.68 -0.02
CA GLY A 319 -19.98 -9.44 -0.78
C GLY A 319 -18.65 -9.12 -1.46
N GLU A 320 -17.52 -9.35 -0.78
CA GLU A 320 -16.21 -9.41 -1.43
C GLU A 320 -15.58 -10.79 -1.20
N PRO A 321 -15.71 -11.72 -2.17
CA PRO A 321 -15.24 -13.09 -2.03
C PRO A 321 -13.73 -13.25 -2.23
N ARG A 322 -13.02 -12.17 -2.62
CA ARG A 322 -11.57 -12.09 -2.80
C ARG A 322 -10.98 -13.22 -3.65
N ARG A 323 -11.28 -13.18 -4.95
CA ARG A 323 -10.81 -14.17 -5.94
C ARG A 323 -9.28 -14.28 -5.92
N GLU A 324 -8.62 -13.14 -5.85
CA GLU A 324 -7.16 -13.04 -5.87
C GLU A 324 -6.57 -13.67 -4.61
N LEU A 325 -7.14 -13.42 -3.42
CA LEU A 325 -6.69 -14.07 -2.19
C LEU A 325 -6.82 -15.59 -2.27
N ARG A 326 -7.90 -16.11 -2.83
CA ARG A 326 -8.10 -17.56 -2.99
C ARG A 326 -7.03 -18.18 -3.90
N ALA A 327 -6.73 -17.51 -5.01
CA ALA A 327 -5.63 -17.90 -5.91
C ALA A 327 -4.28 -17.86 -5.19
N MET A 328 -3.99 -16.78 -4.45
CA MET A 328 -2.76 -16.61 -3.69
C MET A 328 -2.55 -17.71 -2.65
N LEU A 329 -3.62 -18.11 -1.94
CA LEU A 329 -3.60 -19.14 -0.91
C LEU A 329 -3.59 -20.57 -1.46
N ALA A 330 -3.85 -20.77 -2.76
CA ALA A 330 -3.88 -22.09 -3.35
C ALA A 330 -2.54 -22.83 -3.18
N GLY A 331 -2.63 -24.09 -2.74
CA GLY A 331 -1.48 -24.96 -2.51
C GLY A 331 -0.64 -24.60 -1.28
N LEU A 332 -1.01 -23.61 -0.47
CA LEU A 332 -0.33 -23.29 0.77
C LEU A 332 -0.94 -24.06 1.95
N PRO A 333 -0.12 -24.63 2.86
CA PRO A 333 -0.62 -25.22 4.09
C PRO A 333 -0.97 -24.15 5.14
N ARG A 334 -0.34 -22.99 5.06
CA ARG A 334 -0.50 -21.86 6.00
C ARG A 334 -0.13 -20.55 5.31
N TYR A 335 -0.52 -19.43 5.90
CA TYR A 335 -0.17 -18.10 5.42
C TYR A 335 0.04 -17.14 6.58
N ILE A 336 0.77 -16.06 6.36
CA ILE A 336 1.02 -15.04 7.37
C ILE A 336 -0.19 -14.12 7.42
N ALA A 337 -0.69 -13.84 8.61
CA ALA A 337 -1.79 -12.92 8.81
C ALA A 337 -1.49 -11.91 9.90
N THR A 338 -2.25 -10.83 9.84
CA THR A 338 -2.17 -9.77 10.82
C THR A 338 -3.37 -8.84 10.80
N VAL A 339 -3.65 -8.21 11.94
CA VAL A 339 -4.73 -7.23 12.09
C VAL A 339 -4.35 -5.92 11.40
N GLU A 340 -5.27 -5.35 10.65
CA GLU A 340 -5.07 -4.09 9.93
C GLU A 340 -4.86 -2.91 10.89
N THR A 341 -5.66 -2.80 11.96
CA THR A 341 -5.53 -1.74 12.97
C THR A 341 -5.25 -2.35 14.34
N ALA A 342 -4.05 -2.13 14.88
CA ALA A 342 -3.64 -2.71 16.16
C ALA A 342 -2.64 -1.80 16.89
N LYS A 343 -2.70 -1.82 18.23
CA LYS A 343 -1.73 -1.11 19.09
C LYS A 343 -0.32 -1.67 18.90
N HIS A 344 -0.22 -3.00 18.93
CA HIS A 344 1.04 -3.72 18.75
C HIS A 344 1.05 -4.44 17.41
N ARG A 345 2.18 -4.35 16.74
CA ARG A 345 2.35 -4.84 15.38
C ARG A 345 2.85 -6.28 15.40
N ALA A 346 1.94 -7.24 15.33
CA ALA A 346 2.25 -8.67 15.38
C ALA A 346 1.84 -9.40 14.10
N PHE A 347 2.68 -10.31 13.65
CA PHE A 347 2.43 -11.22 12.52
C PHE A 347 2.45 -12.66 13.04
N GLN A 348 1.61 -13.52 12.48
CA GLN A 348 1.52 -14.94 12.87
C GLN A 348 1.11 -15.80 11.68
N PHE A 349 1.40 -17.10 11.74
CA PHE A 349 0.83 -18.05 10.79
C PHE A 349 -0.62 -18.39 11.13
N LEU A 350 -1.47 -18.40 10.11
CA LEU A 350 -2.79 -19.04 10.11
C LEU A 350 -2.76 -20.27 9.21
N ASP A 351 -3.44 -21.32 9.64
CA ASP A 351 -3.70 -22.49 8.80
C ASP A 351 -4.54 -22.10 7.58
N ALA A 352 -4.26 -22.67 6.41
CA ALA A 352 -4.94 -22.31 5.16
C ALA A 352 -6.46 -22.62 5.17
N ALA A 353 -6.92 -23.53 6.02
CA ALA A 353 -8.34 -23.80 6.22
C ALA A 353 -9.07 -22.60 6.84
N ILE A 354 -8.38 -21.76 7.62
CA ILE A 354 -8.96 -20.61 8.31
C ILE A 354 -9.29 -19.51 7.30
N ALA A 355 -10.56 -19.13 7.24
CA ALA A 355 -11.06 -17.99 6.48
C ALA A 355 -10.80 -16.67 7.26
N PRO A 356 -10.05 -15.72 6.67
CA PRO A 356 -9.73 -14.45 7.31
C PRO A 356 -10.80 -13.38 7.05
N ASP A 357 -11.17 -12.64 8.08
CA ASP A 357 -11.99 -11.42 8.01
C ASP A 357 -11.29 -10.28 7.25
N ASN A 358 -12.05 -9.35 6.70
CA ASN A 358 -11.52 -8.23 5.93
C ASN A 358 -10.65 -7.24 6.70
N MET A 359 -10.72 -7.22 8.03
CA MET A 359 -9.83 -6.44 8.89
C MET A 359 -8.50 -7.15 9.15
N LEU A 360 -8.27 -8.31 8.52
CA LEU A 360 -6.98 -8.97 8.46
C LEU A 360 -6.30 -8.69 7.12
N VAL A 361 -5.00 -8.40 7.18
CA VAL A 361 -4.11 -8.41 6.03
C VAL A 361 -3.45 -9.78 5.96
N CYS A 362 -3.65 -10.46 4.83
CA CYS A 362 -3.12 -11.79 4.57
C CYS A 362 -1.93 -11.66 3.61
N ILE A 363 -0.84 -12.35 3.94
CA ILE A 363 0.38 -12.45 3.13
C ILE A 363 0.54 -13.95 2.81
N ALA A 364 0.32 -14.31 1.55
CA ALA A 364 0.31 -15.68 1.05
C ALA A 364 1.74 -16.21 0.85
N VAL A 365 2.45 -16.32 1.96
CA VAL A 365 3.80 -16.89 2.08
C VAL A 365 3.79 -17.82 3.30
N ASP A 366 4.28 -19.04 3.13
CA ASP A 366 4.35 -20.08 4.17
C ASP A 366 5.76 -20.27 4.76
N ASP A 367 6.77 -19.63 4.17
CA ASP A 367 8.15 -19.61 4.66
C ASP A 367 8.29 -18.73 5.92
N ALA A 368 8.81 -19.34 6.98
CA ALA A 368 9.08 -18.68 8.26
C ALA A 368 10.13 -17.57 8.15
N TYR A 369 10.96 -17.54 7.09
CA TYR A 369 11.88 -16.45 6.81
C TYR A 369 11.13 -15.12 6.70
N ALA A 370 10.08 -15.08 5.88
CA ALA A 370 9.26 -13.89 5.71
C ALA A 370 8.54 -13.51 7.02
N LEU A 371 8.05 -14.50 7.77
CA LEU A 371 7.45 -14.25 9.09
C LEU A 371 8.45 -13.59 10.05
N GLY A 372 9.70 -14.06 10.06
CA GLY A 372 10.76 -13.53 10.90
C GLY A 372 11.10 -12.09 10.55
N VAL A 373 11.36 -11.81 9.27
CA VAL A 373 11.65 -10.45 8.79
C VAL A 373 10.49 -9.50 9.12
N LEU A 374 9.24 -9.91 8.86
CA LEU A 374 8.06 -9.10 9.17
C LEU A 374 7.82 -8.90 10.67
N SER A 375 8.24 -9.86 11.51
CA SER A 375 8.11 -9.76 12.97
C SER A 375 9.21 -8.94 13.63
N SER A 376 10.30 -8.63 12.91
CA SER A 376 11.41 -7.84 13.43
C SER A 376 11.04 -6.36 13.62
N ARG A 377 11.75 -5.69 14.54
CA ARG A 377 11.73 -4.24 14.71
C ARG A 377 12.01 -3.50 13.41
N ILE A 378 12.78 -4.07 12.50
CA ILE A 378 13.14 -3.45 11.23
C ILE A 378 11.88 -3.19 10.40
N HIS A 379 11.06 -4.23 10.22
CA HIS A 379 9.80 -4.10 9.51
C HIS A 379 8.75 -3.32 10.31
N VAL A 380 8.71 -3.48 11.63
CA VAL A 380 7.78 -2.71 12.48
C VAL A 380 8.06 -1.20 12.37
N THR A 381 9.33 -0.78 12.44
CA THR A 381 9.73 0.62 12.27
C THR A 381 9.36 1.13 10.87
N TRP A 382 9.59 0.34 9.82
CA TRP A 382 9.11 0.68 8.46
C TRP A 382 7.59 0.85 8.41
N ALA A 383 6.84 -0.12 8.93
CA ALA A 383 5.39 -0.14 8.88
C ALA A 383 4.75 0.99 9.69
N LEU A 384 5.37 1.41 10.80
CA LEU A 384 4.92 2.58 11.57
C LEU A 384 5.20 3.89 10.83
N ALA A 385 6.30 3.97 10.07
CA ALA A 385 6.65 5.15 9.29
C ALA A 385 5.85 5.27 7.97
N THR A 386 5.57 4.14 7.30
CA THR A 386 4.85 4.09 6.02
C THR A 386 3.37 3.73 6.15
N GLY A 387 2.91 3.36 7.33
CA GLY A 387 1.51 3.08 7.61
C GLY A 387 0.63 4.31 7.65
N GLY A 388 -0.62 4.10 8.07
CA GLY A 388 -1.52 5.17 8.48
C GLY A 388 -1.85 5.06 9.96
N THR A 389 -2.75 5.92 10.44
CA THR A 389 -3.39 5.75 11.75
C THR A 389 -4.90 5.81 11.60
N LEU A 390 -5.61 5.12 12.48
CA LEU A 390 -7.03 5.37 12.75
C LEU A 390 -7.10 6.01 14.14
N GLU A 391 -7.39 7.31 14.16
CA GLU A 391 -7.17 8.14 15.36
C GLU A 391 -5.69 8.06 15.77
N ASP A 392 -5.41 7.46 16.93
CA ASP A 392 -4.08 7.22 17.49
C ASP A 392 -3.53 5.82 17.19
N ARG A 393 -4.36 4.88 16.72
CA ARG A 393 -3.95 3.48 16.53
C ARG A 393 -3.26 3.26 15.19
N PRO A 394 -2.09 2.61 15.16
CA PRO A 394 -1.41 2.26 13.92
C PRO A 394 -2.28 1.39 12.99
N ARG A 395 -2.26 1.73 11.70
CA ARG A 395 -2.93 1.00 10.62
C ARG A 395 -1.91 0.50 9.59
N TYR A 396 -1.90 -0.82 9.41
CA TYR A 396 -1.06 -1.53 8.46
C TYR A 396 -1.69 -1.52 7.06
N ASN A 397 -1.28 -0.57 6.22
CA ASN A 397 -1.69 -0.53 4.82
C ASN A 397 -0.77 -1.44 3.99
N LYS A 398 -1.28 -2.58 3.50
CA LYS A 398 -0.45 -3.56 2.77
C LYS A 398 0.36 -2.93 1.61
N THR A 399 -0.24 -2.00 0.88
CA THR A 399 0.39 -1.37 -0.29
C THR A 399 1.51 -0.43 0.09
N ARG A 400 1.44 0.22 1.26
CA ARG A 400 2.51 1.10 1.72
C ARG A 400 3.51 0.42 2.65
N CYS A 401 3.10 -0.61 3.38
CA CYS A 401 3.91 -1.25 4.41
C CYS A 401 4.57 -2.53 3.91
N PHE A 402 3.84 -3.40 3.19
CA PHE A 402 4.36 -4.68 2.72
C PHE A 402 4.90 -4.56 1.29
N GLU A 403 4.11 -4.03 0.36
CA GLU A 403 4.46 -4.03 -1.07
C GLU A 403 5.68 -3.17 -1.39
N THR A 404 6.03 -2.19 -0.54
CA THR A 404 7.22 -1.34 -0.69
C THR A 404 8.42 -1.80 0.14
N PHE A 405 8.25 -2.80 1.02
CA PHE A 405 9.30 -3.16 1.97
C PHE A 405 10.42 -3.96 1.30
N PRO A 406 11.68 -3.47 1.33
CA PRO A 406 12.78 -4.20 0.72
C PRO A 406 13.30 -5.29 1.67
N PHE A 407 12.92 -6.54 1.43
CA PHE A 407 13.42 -7.69 2.18
C PHE A 407 14.96 -7.83 2.06
N PRO A 408 15.64 -8.36 3.10
CA PRO A 408 17.06 -8.65 3.01
C PRO A 408 17.31 -9.81 2.03
N ASP A 409 18.56 -9.94 1.58
CA ASP A 409 19.02 -10.99 0.66
C ASP A 409 20.15 -11.82 1.33
N PRO A 410 19.81 -12.59 2.38
CA PRO A 410 20.80 -13.31 3.18
C PRO A 410 21.34 -14.57 2.51
N GLY A 411 22.49 -15.03 3.00
CA GLY A 411 22.96 -16.38 2.71
C GLY A 411 22.06 -17.47 3.34
N PRO A 412 22.20 -18.74 2.93
CA PRO A 412 21.34 -19.84 3.40
C PRO A 412 21.32 -20.02 4.93
N GLU A 413 22.47 -19.87 5.60
CA GLU A 413 22.59 -20.03 7.05
C GLU A 413 21.87 -18.92 7.82
N GLN A 414 22.05 -17.66 7.40
CA GLN A 414 21.35 -16.51 7.97
C GLN A 414 19.83 -16.64 7.78
N ALA A 415 19.39 -17.03 6.59
CA ALA A 415 17.97 -17.30 6.31
C ALA A 415 17.42 -18.40 7.22
N GLN A 416 18.17 -19.49 7.42
CA GLN A 416 17.76 -20.60 8.29
C GLN A 416 17.70 -20.18 9.76
N ARG A 417 18.62 -19.34 10.24
CA ARG A 417 18.57 -18.78 11.60
C ARG A 417 17.29 -17.95 11.82
N ILE A 418 16.94 -17.10 10.87
CA ILE A 418 15.71 -16.28 10.93
C ILE A 418 14.46 -17.18 10.92
N ARG A 419 14.43 -18.24 10.08
CA ARG A 419 13.33 -19.23 10.08
C ARG A 419 13.12 -19.86 11.45
N ALA A 420 14.21 -20.35 12.06
CA ALA A 420 14.14 -21.03 13.35
C ALA A 420 13.58 -20.10 14.45
N LEU A 421 14.07 -18.86 14.50
CA LEU A 421 13.59 -17.85 15.46
C LEU A 421 12.12 -17.48 15.22
N ALA A 422 11.70 -17.37 13.96
CA ALA A 422 10.31 -17.07 13.61
C ALA A 422 9.33 -18.20 13.99
N GLU A 423 9.72 -19.46 13.76
CA GLU A 423 8.94 -20.63 14.20
C GLU A 423 8.86 -20.70 15.73
N GLU A 424 9.99 -20.49 16.42
CA GLU A 424 10.04 -20.44 17.88
C GLU A 424 9.10 -19.35 18.42
N LEU A 425 9.14 -18.17 17.81
CA LEU A 425 8.31 -17.02 18.18
C LEU A 425 6.81 -17.27 18.01
N ASP A 426 6.40 -17.83 16.86
CA ASP A 426 5.01 -18.15 16.58
C ASP A 426 4.49 -19.28 17.49
N ALA A 427 5.30 -20.34 17.66
CA ALA A 427 4.99 -21.46 18.54
C ALA A 427 4.91 -21.03 20.01
N HIS A 428 5.81 -20.16 20.47
CA HIS A 428 5.81 -19.63 21.84
C HIS A 428 4.49 -18.94 22.16
N ARG A 429 4.08 -17.97 21.33
CA ARG A 429 2.84 -17.21 21.55
C ARG A 429 1.62 -18.15 21.58
N LYS A 430 1.52 -19.04 20.60
CA LYS A 430 0.40 -20.00 20.49
C LYS A 430 0.35 -20.94 21.69
N ARG A 431 1.49 -21.48 22.12
CA ARG A 431 1.59 -22.35 23.29
C ARG A 431 1.16 -21.65 24.57
N GLN A 432 1.63 -20.42 24.81
CA GLN A 432 1.24 -19.68 26.03
C GLN A 432 -0.24 -19.30 26.03
N GLN A 433 -0.80 -18.86 24.90
CA GLN A 433 -2.24 -18.57 24.81
C GLN A 433 -3.11 -19.83 24.98
N ALA A 434 -2.65 -20.98 24.51
CA ALA A 434 -3.34 -22.25 24.72
C ALA A 434 -3.29 -22.72 26.19
N ALA A 435 -2.16 -22.52 26.87
CA ALA A 435 -1.99 -22.86 28.29
C ALA A 435 -2.73 -21.91 29.24
N HIS A 436 -2.89 -20.64 28.85
CA HIS A 436 -3.48 -19.58 29.66
C HIS A 436 -4.60 -18.86 28.90
N PRO A 437 -5.87 -19.31 29.02
CA PRO A 437 -6.98 -18.78 28.22
C PRO A 437 -7.27 -17.28 28.35
N ASP A 438 -6.87 -16.66 29.47
CA ASP A 438 -7.02 -15.22 29.72
C ASP A 438 -5.82 -14.39 29.22
N LEU A 439 -4.75 -15.06 28.76
CA LEU A 439 -3.57 -14.43 28.22
C LEU A 439 -3.82 -13.98 26.77
N THR A 440 -3.87 -12.68 26.56
CA THR A 440 -4.05 -12.08 25.24
C THR A 440 -2.72 -11.71 24.61
N LEU A 441 -2.64 -11.74 23.28
CA LEU A 441 -1.46 -11.29 22.54
C LEU A 441 -1.18 -9.81 22.83
N THR A 442 -2.24 -8.99 22.88
CA THR A 442 -2.12 -7.58 23.27
C THR A 442 -1.55 -7.42 24.68
N GLY A 443 -1.97 -8.27 25.62
CA GLY A 443 -1.46 -8.29 26.99
C GLY A 443 0.04 -8.62 27.05
N MET A 444 0.48 -9.69 26.37
CA MET A 444 1.89 -10.05 26.28
C MET A 444 2.75 -8.91 25.74
N TYR A 445 2.31 -8.24 24.68
CA TYR A 445 3.08 -7.16 24.06
C TYR A 445 3.03 -5.86 24.88
N ASN A 446 1.96 -5.57 25.62
CA ASN A 446 1.96 -4.46 26.57
C ASN A 446 3.05 -4.65 27.64
N VAL A 447 3.19 -5.88 28.18
CA VAL A 447 4.24 -6.21 29.15
C VAL A 447 5.62 -6.16 28.49
N LEU A 448 5.77 -6.66 27.26
CA LEU A 448 7.03 -6.59 26.52
C LEU A 448 7.53 -5.15 26.36
N GLU A 449 6.65 -4.22 25.97
CA GLU A 449 7.01 -2.81 25.85
C GLU A 449 7.33 -2.18 27.21
N ALA A 450 6.65 -2.58 28.29
CA ALA A 450 7.00 -2.14 29.63
C ALA A 450 8.41 -2.58 30.05
N LEU A 451 8.80 -3.82 29.73
CA LEU A 451 10.15 -4.34 29.96
C LEU A 451 11.20 -3.59 29.12
N ARG A 452 10.90 -3.33 27.84
CA ARG A 452 11.80 -2.58 26.94
C ARG A 452 12.03 -1.15 27.43
N ALA A 453 10.99 -0.52 28.00
CA ALA A 453 11.08 0.81 28.59
C ALA A 453 11.71 0.84 29.99
N GLY A 454 12.07 -0.31 30.58
CA GLY A 454 12.56 -0.38 31.96
C GLY A 454 11.53 0.03 33.01
N ARG A 455 10.24 0.04 32.66
CA ARG A 455 9.16 0.43 33.58
C ARG A 455 8.84 -0.72 34.54
N ALA A 456 8.63 -0.40 35.81
CA ALA A 456 8.14 -1.36 36.80
C ALA A 456 6.76 -1.93 36.39
N LEU A 457 6.62 -3.26 36.47
CA LEU A 457 5.38 -3.96 36.17
C LEU A 457 4.37 -3.86 37.33
N THR A 458 3.12 -3.60 36.99
CA THR A 458 1.98 -3.68 37.93
C THR A 458 1.71 -5.13 38.35
N ALA A 459 0.92 -5.36 39.41
CA ALA A 459 0.56 -6.70 39.86
C ALA A 459 -0.10 -7.55 38.75
N LYS A 460 -0.99 -6.96 37.95
CA LYS A 460 -1.61 -7.62 36.79
C LYS A 460 -0.57 -7.95 35.70
N GLU A 461 0.33 -7.02 35.42
CA GLU A 461 1.38 -7.22 34.42
C GLU A 461 2.40 -8.28 34.83
N LYS A 462 2.67 -8.46 36.12
CA LYS A 462 3.51 -9.56 36.63
C LYS A 462 2.90 -10.94 36.36
N ILE A 463 1.59 -11.08 36.56
CA ILE A 463 0.87 -12.33 36.22
C ILE A 463 0.99 -12.60 34.70
N LEU A 464 0.75 -11.59 33.87
CA LEU A 464 0.87 -11.72 32.41
C LEU A 464 2.33 -11.98 31.97
N HIS A 465 3.31 -11.43 32.70
CA HIS A 465 4.74 -11.65 32.46
C HIS A 465 5.12 -13.12 32.68
N GLU A 466 4.66 -13.71 33.78
CA GLU A 466 4.87 -15.12 34.13
C GLU A 466 4.14 -16.04 33.16
N GLN A 467 2.83 -15.86 32.97
CA GLN A 467 2.02 -16.69 32.06
C GLN A 467 2.46 -16.58 30.60
N GLY A 468 2.86 -15.38 30.15
CA GLY A 468 3.34 -15.16 28.79
C GLY A 468 4.82 -15.51 28.59
N LEU A 469 5.54 -15.84 29.66
CA LEU A 469 6.99 -15.98 29.68
C LEU A 469 7.66 -14.83 28.92
N VAL A 470 7.28 -13.59 29.27
CA VAL A 470 7.51 -12.43 28.40
C VAL A 470 8.99 -12.03 28.32
N SER A 471 9.82 -12.42 29.30
CA SER A 471 11.29 -12.29 29.18
C SER A 471 11.87 -13.18 28.08
N LEU A 472 11.36 -14.40 27.91
CA LEU A 472 11.76 -15.29 26.80
C LEU A 472 11.26 -14.72 25.47
N LEU A 473 10.01 -14.25 25.43
CA LEU A 473 9.46 -13.56 24.26
C LEU A 473 10.34 -12.37 23.85
N LYS A 474 10.83 -11.58 24.82
CA LYS A 474 11.76 -10.48 24.57
C LYS A 474 13.06 -10.98 23.96
N GLN A 475 13.67 -12.02 24.53
CA GLN A 475 14.92 -12.58 24.00
C GLN A 475 14.77 -13.08 22.56
N ILE A 476 13.67 -13.78 22.25
CA ILE A 476 13.41 -14.26 20.87
C ILE A 476 13.31 -13.08 19.90
N HIS A 477 12.64 -12.00 20.28
CA HIS A 477 12.58 -10.77 19.47
C HIS A 477 13.94 -10.12 19.30
N ASP A 478 14.72 -9.98 20.37
CA ASP A 478 16.04 -9.36 20.32
C ASP A 478 17.01 -10.18 19.43
N ASP A 479 16.97 -11.51 19.53
CA ASP A 479 17.75 -12.42 18.68
C ASP A 479 17.30 -12.34 17.22
N LEU A 480 15.99 -12.22 16.98
CA LEU A 480 15.42 -12.08 15.64
C LEU A 480 15.81 -10.75 15.01
N ASP A 481 15.76 -9.65 15.77
CA ASP A 481 16.19 -8.33 15.32
C ASP A 481 17.66 -8.33 14.93
N ALA A 482 18.52 -8.96 15.75
CA ALA A 482 19.93 -9.10 15.45
C ALA A 482 20.19 -9.94 14.19
N ALA A 483 19.50 -11.08 14.05
CA ALA A 483 19.63 -11.93 12.87
C ALA A 483 19.16 -11.23 11.58
N VAL A 484 18.10 -10.40 11.66
CA VAL A 484 17.61 -9.63 10.52
C VAL A 484 18.55 -8.47 10.18
N LEU A 485 19.12 -7.76 11.15
CA LEU A 485 20.15 -6.74 10.89
C LEU A 485 21.39 -7.35 10.22
N ALA A 486 21.86 -8.50 10.69
CA ALA A 486 22.96 -9.23 10.07
C ALA A 486 22.64 -9.65 8.63
N ALA A 487 21.40 -10.03 8.35
CA ALA A 487 20.92 -10.35 6.99
C ALA A 487 20.91 -9.13 6.05
N TYR A 488 20.79 -7.90 6.58
CA TYR A 488 21.00 -6.67 5.83
C TYR A 488 22.47 -6.21 5.78
N GLY A 489 23.35 -6.79 6.60
CA GLY A 489 24.71 -6.30 6.84
C GLY A 489 24.76 -4.99 7.63
N TRP A 490 23.78 -4.76 8.51
CA TRP A 490 23.62 -3.52 9.30
C TRP A 490 23.82 -3.77 10.81
N ASP A 491 24.80 -4.59 11.17
CA ASP A 491 25.12 -4.92 12.56
C ASP A 491 25.50 -3.69 13.40
N ASP A 492 25.93 -2.61 12.76
CA ASP A 492 26.25 -1.33 13.39
C ASP A 492 25.03 -0.62 13.99
N LEU A 493 23.81 -1.03 13.63
CA LEU A 493 22.57 -0.52 14.22
C LEU A 493 22.15 -1.27 15.49
N LEU A 494 22.87 -2.33 15.87
CA LEU A 494 22.63 -3.02 17.14
C LEU A 494 22.81 -2.09 18.34
N PRO A 495 22.05 -2.28 19.44
CA PRO A 495 22.33 -1.56 20.68
C PRO A 495 23.74 -1.86 21.17
N SER A 496 24.51 -0.81 21.47
CA SER A 496 25.80 -0.97 22.13
C SER A 496 25.61 -1.74 23.45
N PRO A 497 26.44 -2.76 23.71
CA PRO A 497 26.39 -3.47 24.98
C PRO A 497 26.97 -2.56 26.08
N SER A 498 26.14 -1.85 26.84
CA SER A 498 26.58 -1.24 28.09
C SER A 498 25.46 -1.10 29.12
N GLY A 499 25.65 -1.74 30.27
CA GLY A 499 24.80 -1.63 31.46
C GLY A 499 25.04 -2.66 32.57
N GLY A 500 26.15 -3.40 32.57
CA GLY A 500 26.60 -4.20 33.73
C GLY A 500 27.52 -3.34 34.60
N GLY A 501 27.17 -3.17 35.88
CA GLY A 501 27.84 -2.26 36.80
C GLY A 501 29.33 -2.52 36.99
N ALA A 502 30.13 -1.47 36.82
CA ALA A 502 31.41 -1.31 37.46
C ALA A 502 31.34 -0.05 38.32
N GLY A 503 31.52 -0.20 39.62
CA GLY A 503 31.36 0.86 40.60
C GLY A 503 32.35 2.00 40.39
N GLY A 504 31.81 3.21 40.28
CA GLY A 504 32.48 4.47 40.55
C GLY A 504 31.62 5.22 41.54
N ARG A 505 32.12 5.34 42.78
CA ARG A 505 31.51 6.14 43.83
C ARG A 505 31.59 7.61 43.47
N ASP A 506 30.57 8.35 43.92
CA ASP A 506 30.49 9.77 44.30
C ASP A 506 29.07 10.22 43.93
N GLY A 507 28.09 10.41 44.81
CA GLY A 507 28.10 10.87 46.19
C GLY A 507 27.31 12.18 46.25
N GLY A 508 26.02 12.15 46.61
CA GLY A 508 25.29 13.39 46.95
C GLY A 508 23.75 13.36 46.91
N PHE A 509 23.14 12.91 48.02
CA PHE A 509 21.84 13.31 48.65
C PHE A 509 20.54 13.34 47.79
N ALA A 510 19.53 12.49 48.03
CA ALA A 510 18.52 12.53 49.13
C ALA A 510 17.84 13.90 49.27
N GLU A 511 16.53 14.11 49.43
CA GLU A 511 15.31 13.34 49.68
C GLU A 511 14.24 14.45 49.83
N HIS A 512 13.00 14.32 49.33
CA HIS A 512 11.79 14.88 49.95
C HIS A 512 10.55 14.29 49.27
N ALA A 513 9.89 13.41 50.00
CA ALA A 513 8.57 12.87 49.69
C ALA A 513 7.49 13.61 50.50
N GLN A 514 6.24 13.46 50.03
CA GLN A 514 4.93 13.76 50.66
C GLN A 514 4.31 15.13 50.27
N ARG A 515 3.03 15.28 49.89
CA ARG A 515 1.85 14.39 49.70
C ARG A 515 0.75 15.20 48.93
N PRO A 516 -0.45 14.63 48.60
CA PRO A 516 -1.24 15.01 47.43
C PRO A 516 -2.37 16.02 47.70
N SER A 517 -2.87 16.66 46.63
CA SER A 517 -4.21 17.26 46.63
C SER A 517 -4.95 16.93 45.33
N SER A 518 -6.22 16.60 45.52
CA SER A 518 -7.20 16.07 44.57
C SER A 518 -8.09 17.18 43.99
N GLY A 519 -8.45 17.06 42.72
CA GLY A 519 -9.53 17.81 42.07
C GLY A 519 -9.78 17.32 40.63
N PRO A 520 -11.03 16.98 40.22
CA PRO A 520 -11.30 16.35 38.93
C PRO A 520 -11.46 17.41 37.83
N GLY A 521 -10.52 17.42 36.89
CA GLY A 521 -10.59 18.26 35.69
C GLY A 521 -10.43 17.37 34.46
N MET A 522 -11.52 17.19 33.74
CA MET A 522 -11.59 16.51 32.45
C MET A 522 -10.74 17.29 31.44
N GLN A 523 -9.46 16.91 31.29
CA GLN A 523 -8.58 17.46 30.26
C GLN A 523 -8.75 16.65 28.98
N ALA A 524 -9.17 17.35 27.93
CA ALA A 524 -9.13 16.90 26.56
C ALA A 524 -7.75 16.33 26.24
N GLY A 525 -7.71 15.12 25.67
CA GLY A 525 -6.50 14.39 25.37
C GLY A 525 -5.52 15.21 24.55
N ALA A 526 -4.52 15.77 25.24
CA ALA A 526 -3.29 16.20 24.61
C ALA A 526 -2.66 14.99 23.93
N ARG A 527 -2.31 15.18 22.66
CA ARG A 527 -1.56 14.21 21.84
C ARG A 527 -0.46 13.57 22.69
N PRO A 528 -0.33 12.23 22.74
CA PRO A 528 1.00 11.68 22.93
C PRO A 528 1.80 12.14 21.71
N ALA A 529 2.71 13.09 21.93
CA ALA A 529 3.72 13.45 20.97
C ALA A 529 4.39 12.17 20.49
N ARG A 530 4.80 12.14 19.21
CA ARG A 530 5.71 11.12 18.67
C ARG A 530 7.02 11.21 19.45
N GLU A 531 7.09 10.59 20.61
CA GLU A 531 8.31 10.52 21.41
C GLU A 531 9.31 9.62 20.68
N GLY A 532 10.26 10.29 20.01
CA GLY A 532 11.56 9.80 19.62
C GLY A 532 11.57 8.54 18.76
N ALA A 533 11.48 8.69 17.43
CA ALA A 533 12.29 7.81 16.60
C ALA A 533 13.73 7.96 17.10
N THR A 534 14.32 6.88 17.64
CA THR A 534 15.70 6.93 18.09
C THR A 534 16.58 7.29 16.88
N VAL A 535 17.75 7.90 17.08
CA VAL A 535 18.68 8.20 15.97
C VAL A 535 18.92 6.96 15.09
N ARG A 536 18.91 5.77 15.71
CA ARG A 536 19.01 4.48 15.03
C ARG A 536 17.79 4.13 14.18
N ASP A 537 16.57 4.42 14.63
CA ASP A 537 15.35 4.23 13.83
C ASP A 537 15.37 5.13 12.59
N GLU A 538 15.87 6.36 12.71
CA GLU A 538 16.00 7.25 11.54
C GLU A 538 17.05 6.77 10.55
N GLN A 539 18.21 6.31 11.03
CA GLN A 539 19.24 5.69 10.21
C GLN A 539 18.72 4.43 9.51
N LEU A 540 17.98 3.59 10.23
CA LEU A 540 17.34 2.39 9.69
C LEU A 540 16.37 2.74 8.57
N LEU A 541 15.45 3.68 8.80
CA LEU A 541 14.49 4.12 7.79
C LEU A 541 15.21 4.67 6.55
N HIS A 542 16.34 5.38 6.74
CA HIS A 542 17.11 5.94 5.63
C HIS A 542 17.70 4.82 4.76
N ARG A 543 18.31 3.82 5.38
CA ARG A 543 18.84 2.65 4.68
C ARG A 543 17.75 1.85 3.97
N LEU A 544 16.59 1.66 4.60
CA LEU A 544 15.44 0.99 3.98
C LEU A 544 14.90 1.76 2.76
N ALA A 545 14.75 3.08 2.84
CA ALA A 545 14.29 3.88 1.71
C ALA A 545 15.29 3.86 0.53
N ALA A 546 16.59 3.93 0.84
CA ALA A 546 17.65 3.77 -0.16
C ALA A 546 17.63 2.38 -0.79
N LEU A 547 17.48 1.32 0.03
CA LEU A 547 17.40 -0.05 -0.45
C LEU A 547 16.15 -0.29 -1.31
N ASN A 548 14.99 0.28 -0.97
CA ASN A 548 13.81 0.23 -1.84
C ASN A 548 14.10 0.83 -3.22
N THR A 549 14.77 1.99 -3.26
CA THR A 549 15.15 2.64 -4.53
C THR A 549 16.10 1.76 -5.35
N GLN A 550 17.08 1.14 -4.69
CA GLN A 550 18.00 0.20 -5.32
C GLN A 550 17.24 -1.02 -5.87
N ARG A 551 16.38 -1.65 -5.06
CA ARG A 551 15.58 -2.82 -5.47
C ARG A 551 14.67 -2.51 -6.65
N ALA A 552 14.05 -1.32 -6.67
CA ALA A 552 13.22 -0.90 -7.78
C ALA A 552 14.03 -0.77 -9.10
N ALA A 553 15.26 -0.26 -9.02
CA ALA A 553 16.16 -0.20 -10.17
C ALA A 553 16.61 -1.60 -10.65
N GLU A 554 16.94 -2.50 -9.71
CA GLU A 554 17.26 -3.91 -10.01
C GLU A 554 16.08 -4.63 -10.69
N GLU A 555 14.86 -4.44 -10.20
CA GLU A 555 13.65 -5.02 -10.79
C GLU A 555 13.33 -4.46 -12.17
N ALA A 556 13.63 -3.17 -12.41
CA ALA A 556 13.51 -2.55 -13.73
C ALA A 556 14.49 -3.16 -14.74
N GLN A 557 15.64 -3.66 -14.27
CA GLN A 557 16.63 -4.41 -15.05
C GLN A 557 16.30 -5.91 -15.16
N GLY A 558 15.21 -6.38 -14.54
CA GLY A 558 14.76 -7.78 -14.56
C GLY A 558 15.25 -8.64 -13.39
N HIS A 559 16.05 -8.09 -12.48
CA HIS A 559 16.52 -8.80 -11.28
C HIS A 559 15.47 -8.74 -10.16
N ILE A 560 14.46 -9.60 -10.23
CA ILE A 560 13.34 -9.62 -9.28
C ILE A 560 13.55 -10.71 -8.22
N ARG A 561 13.46 -10.32 -6.95
CA ARG A 561 13.55 -11.21 -5.79
C ARG A 561 12.15 -11.61 -5.32
N TRP A 562 11.59 -12.61 -5.99
CA TRP A 562 10.26 -13.11 -5.68
C TRP A 562 10.21 -13.78 -4.30
N LEU A 563 9.25 -13.39 -3.46
CA LEU A 563 8.98 -14.08 -2.18
C LEU A 563 8.38 -15.47 -2.39
N ARG A 564 7.62 -15.65 -3.48
CA ARG A 564 7.02 -16.92 -3.88
C ARG A 564 7.23 -17.13 -5.39
N PRO A 565 8.46 -17.47 -5.83
CA PRO A 565 8.78 -17.60 -7.26
C PRO A 565 7.84 -18.56 -8.00
N ALA A 566 7.45 -19.67 -7.37
CA ALA A 566 6.53 -20.67 -7.92
C ALA A 566 5.09 -20.18 -8.16
N PHE A 567 4.76 -18.96 -7.73
CA PHE A 567 3.45 -18.32 -7.93
C PHE A 567 3.56 -17.00 -8.71
N GLN A 568 4.60 -16.21 -8.47
CA GLN A 568 4.71 -14.85 -8.98
C GLN A 568 5.37 -14.77 -10.38
N THR A 569 6.20 -15.73 -10.75
CA THR A 569 6.97 -15.71 -12.00
C THR A 569 6.10 -15.87 -13.25
N PRO A 570 6.48 -15.30 -14.41
CA PRO A 570 5.79 -15.54 -15.67
C PRO A 570 5.71 -17.03 -16.04
N GLU A 571 6.77 -17.80 -15.78
CA GLU A 571 6.82 -19.25 -16.05
C GLU A 571 5.78 -20.00 -15.21
N ALA A 572 5.58 -19.59 -13.95
CA ALA A 572 4.52 -20.14 -13.12
C ALA A 572 3.14 -19.91 -13.74
N ARG A 573 2.91 -18.79 -14.45
CA ARG A 573 1.62 -18.49 -15.09
C ARG A 573 1.38 -19.20 -16.42
N SER A 574 2.31 -20.03 -16.87
CA SER A 574 2.13 -20.82 -18.10
C SER A 574 0.98 -21.84 -17.93
N PRO A 575 0.25 -22.20 -19.00
CA PRO A 575 -0.85 -23.17 -18.93
C PRO A 575 -0.42 -24.52 -18.34
N ASP A 576 0.80 -24.96 -18.63
CA ASP A 576 1.38 -26.22 -18.13
C ASP A 576 1.74 -26.15 -16.63
N ALA A 577 2.17 -24.98 -16.14
CA ALA A 577 2.42 -24.75 -14.71
C ALA A 577 1.12 -24.54 -13.93
N ALA A 578 0.11 -23.91 -14.54
CA ALA A 578 -1.23 -23.77 -13.99
C ALA A 578 -1.97 -25.11 -13.83
N GLN A 579 -1.72 -26.10 -14.68
CA GLN A 579 -2.22 -27.46 -14.49
C GLN A 579 -1.66 -28.14 -13.22
N ARG A 580 -0.44 -27.77 -12.80
CA ARG A 580 0.18 -28.27 -11.57
C ARG A 580 -0.27 -27.51 -10.32
N ASN A 581 -0.88 -26.33 -10.48
CA ASN A 581 -1.38 -25.49 -9.41
C ASN A 581 -2.68 -24.79 -9.85
N PRO A 582 -3.85 -25.45 -9.73
CA PRO A 582 -5.09 -25.04 -10.39
C PRO A 582 -5.68 -23.68 -9.94
N GLY A 583 -5.10 -23.03 -8.92
CA GLY A 583 -5.46 -21.66 -8.52
C GLY A 583 -4.74 -20.54 -9.28
N LEU A 584 -3.89 -20.86 -10.26
CA LEU A 584 -2.93 -19.93 -10.86
C LEU A 584 -3.44 -19.21 -12.12
N LEU A 585 -4.51 -19.70 -12.76
CA LEU A 585 -5.18 -19.01 -13.85
C LEU A 585 -6.08 -17.90 -13.30
N LEU A 586 -5.48 -16.74 -13.04
CA LEU A 586 -6.23 -15.50 -13.05
C LEU A 586 -6.54 -15.21 -14.52
N GLU A 587 -7.80 -15.29 -14.93
CA GLU A 587 -8.17 -14.65 -16.20
C GLU A 587 -7.77 -13.18 -16.10
N GLU A 588 -7.02 -12.68 -17.08
CA GLU A 588 -6.61 -11.28 -17.14
C GLU A 588 -7.86 -10.40 -17.22
N GLY A 589 -8.32 -9.96 -16.06
CA GLY A 589 -9.52 -9.16 -15.87
C GLY A 589 -9.31 -8.23 -14.67
N GLU A 590 -8.72 -7.08 -14.98
CA GLU A 590 -8.79 -5.79 -14.28
C GLU A 590 -8.62 -5.79 -12.75
N GLY A 591 -7.48 -5.25 -12.32
CA GLY A 591 -7.16 -4.99 -10.93
C GLY A 591 -8.10 -4.03 -10.20
N GLU A 592 -8.04 -4.15 -8.88
CA GLU A 592 -8.63 -3.32 -7.82
C GLU A 592 -9.05 -1.89 -8.24
N ALA A 593 -10.35 -1.66 -8.49
CA ALA A 593 -11.17 -0.58 -7.89
C ALA A 593 -12.53 -0.37 -8.60
N ALA A 594 -13.50 0.01 -7.78
CA ALA A 594 -14.80 0.61 -8.08
C ALA A 594 -15.99 -0.34 -8.29
N ALA A 595 -17.01 -0.08 -7.48
CA ALA A 595 -18.32 -0.70 -7.55
C ALA A 595 -19.03 -0.41 -8.89
N LEU A 596 -19.70 -1.45 -9.39
CA LEU A 596 -20.91 -1.43 -10.23
C LEU A 596 -20.85 -0.67 -11.57
N ASP A 597 -20.93 -1.41 -12.68
CA ASP A 597 -22.14 -1.39 -13.51
C ASP A 597 -22.28 -2.71 -14.31
N SER A 598 -23.54 -3.08 -14.49
CA SER A 598 -24.15 -4.27 -15.06
C SER A 598 -23.70 -4.67 -16.47
N GLY A 599 -23.82 -5.97 -16.73
CA GLY A 599 -23.52 -6.58 -18.02
C GLY A 599 -24.53 -6.24 -19.10
N ALA A 600 -24.00 -5.85 -20.27
CA ALA A 600 -24.62 -6.04 -21.57
C ALA A 600 -23.56 -6.63 -22.50
N VAL A 601 -23.95 -7.64 -23.27
CA VAL A 601 -23.10 -8.36 -24.23
C VAL A 601 -22.67 -7.40 -25.36
N ALA A 602 -21.42 -7.56 -25.82
CA ALA A 602 -20.59 -6.71 -26.68
C ALA A 602 -21.24 -6.00 -27.90
N PRO A 603 -20.62 -4.90 -28.39
CA PRO A 603 -19.67 -5.09 -29.49
C PRO A 603 -18.36 -4.31 -29.33
N ALA A 604 -17.38 -4.69 -30.16
CA ALA A 604 -16.03 -4.17 -30.20
C ALA A 604 -15.95 -2.63 -30.34
N SER A 605 -15.41 -1.96 -29.32
CA SER A 605 -14.50 -0.78 -29.40
C SER A 605 -14.32 -0.08 -28.05
N ARG A 606 -13.87 -0.79 -27.00
CA ARG A 606 -13.42 -0.09 -25.78
C ARG A 606 -12.07 0.57 -26.05
N LEU A 607 -12.11 1.87 -26.39
CA LEU A 607 -10.93 2.74 -26.34
C LEU A 607 -10.24 2.59 -24.98
N ARG A 608 -8.91 2.43 -24.99
CA ARG A 608 -8.12 2.28 -23.77
C ARG A 608 -8.32 3.54 -22.91
N PRO A 609 -8.23 3.47 -21.57
CA PRO A 609 -8.37 4.64 -20.71
C PRO A 609 -7.46 5.83 -21.09
N ALA A 610 -6.28 5.55 -21.66
CA ALA A 610 -5.34 6.54 -22.16
C ALA A 610 -5.83 7.30 -23.41
N ASP A 611 -6.79 6.75 -24.16
CA ASP A 611 -7.29 7.31 -25.41
C ASP A 611 -8.58 8.14 -25.21
N ARG A 612 -9.06 8.31 -23.96
CA ARG A 612 -10.26 9.11 -23.63
C ARG A 612 -9.92 10.56 -23.36
N GLN A 613 -10.74 11.48 -23.88
CA GLN A 613 -10.57 12.93 -23.66
C GLN A 613 -11.18 13.36 -22.32
N PRO A 614 -10.56 14.27 -21.55
CA PRO A 614 -11.19 14.80 -20.34
C PRO A 614 -12.48 15.57 -20.68
N TRP A 615 -13.53 15.42 -19.86
CA TRP A 615 -14.79 16.15 -20.05
C TRP A 615 -14.62 17.64 -19.68
N PRO A 616 -14.90 18.59 -20.60
CA PRO A 616 -14.72 20.02 -20.32
C PRO A 616 -15.67 20.56 -19.25
N ALA A 617 -15.24 21.56 -18.49
CA ALA A 617 -16.05 22.15 -17.42
C ALA A 617 -17.09 23.15 -17.93
N ALA A 618 -16.73 23.97 -18.93
CA ALA A 618 -17.60 25.02 -19.46
C ALA A 618 -18.55 24.49 -20.54
N LEU A 619 -19.81 24.98 -20.56
CA LEU A 619 -20.82 24.54 -21.52
C LEU A 619 -20.42 24.73 -23.00
N PRO A 620 -19.82 25.88 -23.43
CA PRO A 620 -19.39 26.04 -24.81
C PRO A 620 -18.34 25.01 -25.24
N GLU A 621 -17.43 24.65 -24.33
CA GLU A 621 -16.37 23.65 -24.57
C GLU A 621 -16.95 22.23 -24.63
N GLN A 622 -17.98 21.92 -23.82
CA GLN A 622 -18.70 20.65 -23.87
C GLN A 622 -19.39 20.46 -25.24
N VAL A 623 -20.06 21.49 -25.73
CA VAL A 623 -20.70 21.47 -27.07
C VAL A 623 -19.64 21.26 -28.16
N ALA A 624 -18.52 21.98 -28.09
CA ALA A 624 -17.42 21.85 -29.05
C ALA A 624 -16.78 20.46 -29.04
N ALA A 625 -16.60 19.87 -27.85
CA ALA A 625 -16.02 18.54 -27.69
C ALA A 625 -16.92 17.44 -28.28
N VAL A 626 -18.22 17.48 -28.00
CA VAL A 626 -19.19 16.53 -28.58
C VAL A 626 -19.27 16.67 -30.10
N ALA A 627 -19.28 17.90 -30.63
CA ALA A 627 -19.25 18.15 -32.06
C ALA A 627 -17.97 17.63 -32.73
N ALA A 628 -16.81 17.76 -32.06
CA ALA A 628 -15.54 17.26 -32.57
C ALA A 628 -15.52 15.73 -32.70
N VAL A 629 -16.12 15.01 -31.73
CA VAL A 629 -16.28 13.55 -31.78
C VAL A 629 -17.13 13.12 -32.97
N LEU A 630 -18.27 13.78 -33.18
CA LEU A 630 -19.16 13.46 -34.31
C LEU A 630 -18.53 13.78 -35.67
N ARG A 631 -17.68 14.80 -35.74
CA ARG A 631 -17.00 15.20 -36.98
C ARG A 631 -16.00 14.16 -37.50
N VAL A 632 -15.32 13.45 -36.60
CA VAL A 632 -14.31 12.45 -36.95
C VAL A 632 -14.85 11.02 -36.97
N ALA A 633 -16.11 10.82 -36.57
CA ALA A 633 -16.75 9.52 -36.59
C ALA A 633 -17.03 9.10 -38.05
N LEU A 634 -16.60 7.91 -38.47
CA LEU A 634 -16.86 7.38 -39.82
C LEU A 634 -18.21 6.66 -39.93
N THR A 635 -18.87 6.41 -38.79
CA THR A 635 -20.17 5.75 -38.67
C THR A 635 -21.02 6.48 -37.62
N PRO A 636 -22.36 6.36 -37.66
CA PRO A 636 -23.23 6.85 -36.60
C PRO A 636 -22.77 6.35 -35.22
N LEU A 637 -22.68 7.27 -34.26
CA LEU A 637 -22.31 6.95 -32.88
C LEU A 637 -23.52 7.03 -31.97
N THR A 638 -23.77 6.01 -31.17
CA THR A 638 -24.81 6.06 -30.12
C THR A 638 -24.39 7.02 -29.00
N GLU A 639 -25.34 7.45 -28.16
CA GLU A 639 -25.01 8.26 -26.98
C GLU A 639 -23.97 7.59 -26.07
N SER A 640 -24.05 6.26 -25.95
CA SER A 640 -23.10 5.44 -25.19
C SER A 640 -21.69 5.49 -25.80
N ASP A 641 -21.58 5.41 -27.13
CA ASP A 641 -20.30 5.49 -27.84
C ASP A 641 -19.66 6.88 -27.70
N ILE A 642 -20.47 7.94 -27.73
CA ILE A 642 -20.01 9.31 -27.54
C ILE A 642 -19.54 9.48 -26.09
N ALA A 643 -20.31 8.99 -25.11
CA ALA A 643 -19.94 9.04 -23.70
C ALA A 643 -18.65 8.26 -23.40
N ALA A 644 -18.41 7.13 -24.07
CA ALA A 644 -17.21 6.29 -23.89
C ALA A 644 -15.90 6.98 -24.31
N ARG A 645 -15.97 8.03 -25.14
CA ARG A 645 -14.81 8.82 -25.60
C ARG A 645 -14.35 9.86 -24.59
N PHE A 646 -15.12 10.10 -23.53
CA PHE A 646 -14.80 11.09 -22.51
C PHE A 646 -14.55 10.50 -21.12
N ALA A 647 -13.63 11.12 -20.38
CA ALA A 647 -13.32 10.83 -18.99
C ALA A 647 -13.72 12.02 -18.11
N GLY A 648 -14.62 11.83 -17.14
CA GLY A 648 -15.05 12.90 -16.25
C GLY A 648 -15.77 12.37 -15.02
N LYS A 649 -15.57 13.01 -13.86
CA LYS A 649 -16.28 12.71 -12.60
C LYS A 649 -17.54 13.56 -12.50
N GLY A 650 -18.66 12.99 -12.04
CA GLY A 650 -19.93 13.70 -11.85
C GLY A 650 -21.03 13.34 -12.85
N PRO A 651 -22.25 13.91 -12.73
CA PRO A 651 -23.44 13.50 -13.47
C PRO A 651 -23.52 14.07 -14.90
N TRP A 652 -22.38 14.36 -15.55
CA TRP A 652 -22.33 15.02 -16.86
C TRP A 652 -22.98 14.19 -17.97
N LYS A 653 -22.97 12.85 -17.85
CA LYS A 653 -23.65 11.94 -18.80
C LYS A 653 -25.15 12.26 -18.95
N LYS A 654 -25.79 12.78 -17.90
CA LYS A 654 -27.20 13.19 -17.94
C LYS A 654 -27.45 14.41 -18.83
N ARG A 655 -26.41 15.21 -19.12
CA ARG A 655 -26.49 16.40 -19.97
C ARG A 655 -26.16 16.11 -21.43
N LEU A 656 -25.58 14.95 -21.75
CA LEU A 656 -25.18 14.58 -23.10
C LEU A 656 -26.36 14.55 -24.09
N PRO A 657 -27.55 14.00 -23.75
CA PRO A 657 -28.71 14.03 -24.66
C PRO A 657 -29.10 15.47 -25.03
N GLN A 658 -29.15 16.38 -24.05
CA GLN A 658 -29.48 17.79 -24.27
C GLN A 658 -28.47 18.50 -25.17
N LEU A 659 -27.18 18.15 -25.10
CA LEU A 659 -26.14 18.70 -25.98
C LEU A 659 -26.30 18.18 -27.41
N LEU A 660 -26.65 16.91 -27.58
CA LEU A 660 -26.89 16.31 -28.89
C LEU A 660 -28.14 16.91 -29.55
N ASP A 661 -29.23 17.06 -28.80
CA ASP A 661 -30.45 17.77 -29.24
C ASP A 661 -30.14 19.20 -29.68
N THR A 662 -29.29 19.89 -28.90
CA THR A 662 -28.84 21.25 -29.25
C THR A 662 -28.03 21.25 -30.55
N LEU A 663 -27.12 20.29 -30.75
CA LEU A 663 -26.34 20.19 -31.99
C LEU A 663 -27.20 19.83 -33.20
N VAL A 664 -28.24 19.02 -33.02
CA VAL A 664 -29.23 18.71 -34.07
C VAL A 664 -30.06 19.94 -34.41
N ALA A 665 -30.58 20.66 -33.42
CA ALA A 665 -31.35 21.89 -33.62
C ALA A 665 -30.53 23.00 -34.30
N LEU A 666 -29.22 23.06 -34.04
CA LEU A 666 -28.29 23.99 -34.67
C LEU A 666 -27.79 23.52 -36.05
N GLY A 667 -28.28 22.39 -36.57
CA GLY A 667 -27.87 21.84 -37.86
C GLY A 667 -26.40 21.39 -37.92
N ARG A 668 -25.79 21.07 -36.77
CA ARG A 668 -24.38 20.63 -36.65
C ARG A 668 -24.25 19.11 -36.52
N ALA A 669 -25.33 18.43 -36.16
CA ALA A 669 -25.46 16.98 -36.15
C ALA A 669 -26.80 16.56 -36.78
N ARG A 670 -26.92 15.31 -37.20
CA ARG A 670 -28.19 14.68 -37.60
C ARG A 670 -28.32 13.31 -36.92
N GLN A 671 -29.54 12.94 -36.57
CA GLN A 671 -29.86 11.63 -36.04
C GLN A 671 -30.00 10.64 -37.20
N ALA A 672 -29.32 9.50 -37.11
CA ALA A 672 -29.33 8.42 -38.09
C ALA A 672 -29.53 7.08 -37.38
N GLY A 673 -30.77 6.60 -37.34
CA GLY A 673 -31.16 5.44 -36.53
C GLY A 673 -31.02 5.73 -35.03
N GLU A 674 -30.38 4.82 -34.29
CA GLU A 674 -30.08 4.99 -32.86
C GLU A 674 -28.79 5.82 -32.59
N GLY A 675 -28.15 6.34 -33.64
CA GLY A 675 -26.89 7.07 -33.55
C GLY A 675 -26.94 8.50 -34.09
N PHE A 676 -25.87 9.25 -33.87
CA PHE A 676 -25.68 10.62 -34.33
C PHE A 676 -24.48 10.69 -35.27
N VAL A 677 -24.57 11.50 -36.32
CA VAL A 677 -23.46 11.84 -37.23
C VAL A 677 -23.35 13.36 -37.38
N SER A 678 -22.18 13.85 -37.79
CA SER A 678 -22.03 15.27 -38.13
C SER A 678 -22.91 15.63 -39.34
N ALA A 679 -23.47 16.83 -39.34
CA ALA A 679 -24.28 17.33 -40.47
C ALA A 679 -23.48 17.50 -41.78
N ASN A 680 -22.14 17.53 -41.71
CA ASN A 680 -21.24 17.67 -42.86
C ASN A 680 -20.80 16.32 -43.46
N GLN A 681 -21.38 15.20 -43.03
CA GLN A 681 -21.15 13.85 -43.58
C GLN A 681 -22.37 13.32 -44.30
#